data_AF-A0A0G4FXJ3-F1
#
_entry.id   AF-A0A0G4FXJ3-F1
#
_cell.length_a   1.000
_cell.length_b   1.000
_cell.length_c   1.000
_cell.angle_alpha   90.00
_cell.angle_beta   90.00
_cell.angle_gamma   90.00
#
_symmetry.space_group_name_H-M   'P 1'
#
loop_
_entity.id
_entity.type
_entity.pdbx_description
1 polymer ?
#
loop_
_entity_poly.entity_id
_entity_poly.type
_entity_poly.pdbx_seq_one_letter_code
_entity_poly.pdbx_strand_id
1 'polypeptide(L)'
;MSLSVCICLELLFALQQQPLYLTRLVQTLTPEEDNDMTAVSQHMMLISNFTQKLYLELDTSRVNHLFLAFLRLLGEREISETGDLDFLFVSEYSLFMDLFTWYNTHPANIPPLIEHIVNVFNPNSLAAVLSQECTEPFRINPTKYEAPLAQDMAATAQRYYAELQYFMQHMPKAFLQSAAAACWGWKSSAGQRGLVALMHGLVVRKWEKVPMVATQGGAASDSEQKLAMALPILSVLFFCMWNPLLKADRDQLLASCGYPHFVEALQVRLGRVAGSLEEVSTFMEMFVMKDYKVAVLAPYIAQATTVIIDPLLTFVDDFCSMEDTLDVDLTVGIYLSHYDLKRHFVTMEPALLAGIVNLLALYEDQVAIAAYDRVYQLVREIADGREPPFSAELLQRIEMDDTAYNFQIHSRFLLEHKNLMFCPVSRCPVPQQLAPRQLAYTHEGNVVVSPLLRYVAPDPREPRVLFVRLLLDLPAVESYHLNFVSFAKELQSMRRVVLNRQPPDYNLAERISDMIEHLKLMREIPGAGEAYALWLLEDLKTRRKFYNYMQKVNDEEVSIKFIAVRGAEKAQEGEVAITQDPTITWVRPPFAVFPYRALHKQTVVRLLPGEKFDYKKVRRISFVFKCTSADSWLRELKRAGKAERTFADGGVTFVSHRLVKLLGQNLRGSVKKAGK
;
A
#
# COMPACT_ATOMS: atom_id res chain seq x y z
N MET A 1 28.38 24.39 11.87
CA MET A 1 27.04 24.20 11.29
C MET A 1 26.91 22.97 10.40
N SER A 2 27.91 22.60 9.57
CA SER A 2 27.78 21.43 8.67
C SER A 2 27.57 20.08 9.37
N LEU A 3 28.20 19.85 10.53
CA LEU A 3 28.07 18.58 11.26
C LEU A 3 26.66 18.37 11.82
N SER A 4 26.03 19.42 12.36
CA SER A 4 24.69 19.36 12.95
C SER A 4 23.61 19.05 11.91
N VAL A 5 23.75 19.54 10.67
CA VAL A 5 22.80 19.26 9.59
C VAL A 5 22.81 17.78 9.19
N CYS A 6 23.99 17.14 9.13
CA CYS A 6 24.10 15.71 8.83
C CYS A 6 23.46 14.84 9.91
N ILE A 7 23.66 15.18 11.19
CA ILE A 7 23.10 14.44 12.32
C ILE A 7 21.56 14.57 12.35
N CYS A 8 21.04 15.78 12.14
CA CYS A 8 19.59 16.00 12.02
C CYS A 8 18.97 15.24 10.84
N LEU A 9 19.66 15.16 9.70
CA LEU A 9 19.21 14.40 8.53
C LEU A 9 19.14 12.90 8.83
N GLU A 10 20.12 12.35 9.53
CA GLU A 10 20.11 10.95 9.96
C GLU A 10 18.97 10.69 10.96
N LEU A 11 18.71 11.63 11.88
CA LEU A 11 17.59 11.54 12.83
C LEU A 11 16.24 11.52 12.09
N LEU A 12 16.02 12.45 11.16
CA LEU A 12 14.79 12.48 10.35
C LEU A 12 14.61 11.20 9.55
N PHE A 13 15.68 10.67 8.94
CA PHE A 13 15.63 9.38 8.28
C PHE A 13 15.24 8.25 9.24
N ALA A 14 15.85 8.19 10.43
CA ALA A 14 15.57 7.15 11.42
C ALA A 14 14.11 7.18 11.91
N LEU A 15 13.58 8.37 12.21
CA LEU A 15 12.19 8.56 12.65
C LEU A 15 11.18 8.25 11.53
N GLN A 16 11.50 8.55 10.27
CA GLN A 16 10.64 8.21 9.13
C GLN A 16 10.69 6.70 8.81
N GLN A 17 11.87 6.09 8.87
CA GLN A 17 12.07 4.69 8.49
C GLN A 17 11.62 3.71 9.57
N GLN A 18 11.64 4.12 10.84
CA GLN A 18 11.20 3.32 11.98
C GLN A 18 10.05 4.03 12.73
N PRO A 19 8.78 3.79 12.34
CA PRO A 19 7.60 4.35 12.99
C PRO A 19 7.50 4.09 14.50
N LEU A 20 8.11 3.01 14.99
CA LEU A 20 8.04 2.60 16.40
C LEU A 20 8.54 3.68 17.37
N TYR A 21 9.51 4.51 16.97
CA TYR A 21 10.00 5.60 17.81
C TYR A 21 8.91 6.62 18.11
N LEU A 22 8.19 7.08 17.08
CA LEU A 22 7.09 8.03 17.24
C LEU A 22 5.93 7.39 18.00
N THR A 23 5.63 6.11 17.74
CA THR A 23 4.56 5.41 18.47
C THR A 23 4.88 5.34 19.96
N ARG A 24 6.12 5.02 20.34
CA ARG A 24 6.54 4.99 21.75
C ARG A 24 6.52 6.36 22.40
N LEU A 25 6.93 7.39 21.66
CA LEU A 25 6.86 8.77 22.15
C LEU A 25 5.42 9.21 22.44
N VAL A 26 4.44 8.74 21.66
CA VAL A 26 3.02 8.99 21.92
C VAL A 26 2.55 8.20 23.14
N GLN A 27 2.98 6.94 23.28
CA GLN A 27 2.65 6.10 24.44
C GLN A 27 3.14 6.67 25.76
N THR A 28 4.25 7.40 25.74
CA THR A 28 4.81 8.01 26.95
C THR A 28 4.04 9.23 27.43
N LEU A 29 3.19 9.80 26.57
CA LEU A 29 2.41 10.99 26.86
C LEU A 29 1.02 10.67 27.44
N THR A 30 0.84 9.49 28.05
CA THR A 30 -0.41 9.17 28.74
C THR A 30 -0.62 10.14 29.92
N PRO A 31 -1.82 10.75 30.04
CA PRO A 31 -2.12 11.60 31.19
C PRO A 31 -2.17 10.73 32.45
N GLU A 32 -1.11 10.79 33.25
CA GLU A 32 -1.17 10.33 34.64
C GLU A 32 -2.01 11.32 35.44
N GLU A 33 -2.64 10.87 36.54
CA GLU A 33 -3.58 11.69 37.35
C GLU A 33 -2.98 13.03 37.82
N ASP A 34 -1.65 13.15 37.87
CA ASP A 34 -0.91 14.34 38.29
C ASP A 34 -0.33 15.19 37.12
N ASN A 35 -0.45 14.76 35.87
CA ASN A 35 0.16 15.46 34.72
C ASN A 35 -0.70 16.65 34.25
N ASP A 36 -0.04 17.77 33.95
CA ASP A 36 -0.68 18.93 33.33
C ASP A 36 -1.20 18.56 31.92
N MET A 37 -2.52 18.37 31.83
CA MET A 37 -3.22 18.09 30.56
C MET A 37 -2.87 19.08 29.45
N THR A 38 -2.54 20.32 29.82
CA THR A 38 -2.12 21.36 28.87
C THR A 38 -0.79 21.00 28.21
N ALA A 39 0.19 20.52 28.99
CA ALA A 39 1.51 20.14 28.49
C ALA A 39 1.42 18.89 27.60
N VAL A 40 0.61 17.90 27.99
CA VAL A 40 0.36 16.70 27.16
C VAL A 40 -0.26 17.09 25.82
N SER A 41 -1.26 17.97 25.83
CA SER A 41 -1.90 18.46 24.60
C SER A 41 -0.91 19.20 23.69
N GLN A 42 -0.03 20.03 24.26
CA GLN A 42 1.02 20.71 23.51
C GLN A 42 2.04 19.74 22.88
N HIS A 43 2.46 18.71 23.64
CA HIS A 43 3.35 17.67 23.12
C HIS A 43 2.70 16.84 22.01
N MET A 44 1.42 16.47 22.16
CA MET A 44 0.68 15.75 21.11
C MET A 44 0.54 16.60 19.83
N MET A 45 0.24 17.89 19.96
CA MET A 45 0.18 18.81 18.82
C MET A 45 1.54 18.93 18.12
N LEU A 46 2.63 19.01 18.89
CA LEU A 46 4.00 19.04 18.37
C LEU A 46 4.32 17.75 17.58
N ILE A 47 3.99 16.58 18.12
CA ILE A 47 4.19 15.29 17.44
C ILE A 47 3.34 15.21 16.17
N SER A 48 2.08 15.65 16.22
CA SER A 48 1.18 15.66 15.06
C SER A 48 1.78 16.50 13.93
N ASN A 49 2.12 17.76 14.21
CA ASN A 49 2.71 18.69 13.25
C ASN A 49 4.02 18.14 12.67
N PHE A 50 4.91 17.62 13.51
CA PHE A 50 6.16 17.03 13.08
C PHE A 50 5.93 15.83 12.15
N THR A 51 5.00 14.94 12.52
CA THR A 51 4.69 13.74 11.73
C THR A 51 4.15 14.13 10.36
N GLN A 52 3.22 15.09 10.28
CA GLN A 52 2.67 15.55 9.00
C GLN A 52 3.76 16.07 8.07
N LYS A 53 4.75 16.81 8.60
CA LYS A 53 5.91 17.30 7.83
C LYS A 53 6.87 16.17 7.45
N LEU A 54 7.11 15.23 8.36
CA LEU A 54 8.01 14.09 8.15
C LEU A 54 7.51 13.16 7.03
N TYR A 55 6.20 13.01 6.89
CA TYR A 55 5.56 12.13 5.92
C TYR A 55 4.86 12.87 4.77
N LEU A 56 5.15 14.17 4.57
CA LEU A 56 4.45 15.02 3.60
C LEU A 56 4.44 14.47 2.16
N GLU A 57 5.49 13.77 1.73
CA GLU A 57 5.57 13.14 0.40
C GLU A 57 4.75 11.84 0.28
N LEU A 58 3.48 11.85 0.70
CA LEU A 58 2.57 10.69 0.60
C LEU A 58 2.31 10.25 -0.85
N ASP A 59 2.68 11.03 -1.86
CA ASP A 59 2.69 10.62 -3.27
C ASP A 59 3.71 9.52 -3.55
N THR A 60 4.74 9.39 -2.70
CA THR A 60 5.76 8.36 -2.79
C THR A 60 5.29 7.10 -2.07
N SER A 61 5.22 5.97 -2.79
CA SER A 61 4.77 4.68 -2.23
C SER A 61 5.51 4.28 -0.95
N ARG A 62 6.83 4.48 -0.86
CA ARG A 62 7.61 4.24 0.38
C ARG A 62 7.07 5.04 1.56
N VAL A 63 6.95 6.36 1.40
CA VAL A 63 6.56 7.28 2.49
C VAL A 63 5.11 7.01 2.89
N ASN A 64 4.23 6.82 1.91
CA ASN A 64 2.84 6.42 2.13
C ASN A 64 2.72 5.15 2.97
N HIS A 65 3.43 4.08 2.61
CA HIS A 65 3.34 2.81 3.33
C HIS A 65 4.01 2.87 4.71
N LEU A 66 5.10 3.63 4.88
CA LEU A 66 5.71 3.85 6.19
C LEU A 66 4.76 4.61 7.12
N PHE A 67 4.07 5.63 6.60
CA PHE A 67 3.07 6.36 7.35
C PHE A 67 1.84 5.50 7.70
N LEU A 68 1.37 4.65 6.79
CA LEU A 68 0.32 3.68 7.09
C LEU A 68 0.76 2.65 8.13
N ALA A 69 2.02 2.22 8.12
CA ALA A 69 2.57 1.36 9.18
C ALA A 69 2.65 2.10 10.53
N PHE A 70 2.91 3.41 10.53
CA PHE A 70 2.82 4.24 11.72
C PHE A 70 1.40 4.34 12.26
N LEU A 71 0.44 4.68 11.41
CA LEU A 71 -0.98 4.73 11.77
C LEU A 71 -1.48 3.38 12.29
N ARG A 72 -1.05 2.27 11.68
CA ARG A 72 -1.33 0.93 12.19
C ARG A 72 -0.90 0.84 13.65
N LEU A 73 0.38 1.08 13.93
CA LEU A 73 0.90 0.96 15.30
C LEU A 73 0.18 1.86 16.31
N LEU A 74 -0.18 3.09 15.92
CA LEU A 74 -0.99 3.97 16.77
C LEU A 74 -2.37 3.36 17.04
N GLY A 75 -3.06 2.90 15.99
CA GLY A 75 -4.38 2.27 16.13
C GLY A 75 -4.33 0.98 16.94
N GLU A 76 -3.37 0.08 16.69
CA GLU A 76 -3.19 -1.16 17.49
C GLU A 76 -2.96 -0.82 18.96
N ARG A 77 -2.21 0.27 19.21
CA ARG A 77 -1.88 0.70 20.57
C ARG A 77 -3.09 1.28 21.28
N GLU A 78 -3.77 2.23 20.66
CA GLU A 78 -4.98 2.84 21.22
C GLU A 78 -6.03 1.77 21.49
N ILE A 79 -6.24 0.85 20.53
CA ILE A 79 -7.08 -0.33 20.75
C ILE A 79 -6.60 -1.12 21.95
N SER A 80 -5.30 -1.34 22.15
CA SER A 80 -4.77 -2.15 23.27
C SER A 80 -4.87 -1.47 24.64
N GLU A 81 -4.71 -0.15 24.71
CA GLU A 81 -4.70 0.62 25.96
C GLU A 81 -6.11 0.99 26.43
N THR A 82 -7.02 1.27 25.50
CA THR A 82 -8.37 1.69 25.87
C THR A 82 -9.15 0.53 26.49
N GLY A 83 -9.66 0.75 27.71
CA GLY A 83 -10.42 -0.23 28.47
C GLY A 83 -11.92 -0.29 28.11
N ASP A 84 -12.42 0.70 27.37
CA ASP A 84 -13.84 0.90 27.05
C ASP A 84 -14.01 1.35 25.60
N LEU A 85 -14.92 0.74 24.86
CA LEU A 85 -15.16 1.04 23.45
C LEU A 85 -15.67 2.47 23.22
N ASP A 86 -16.42 3.03 24.18
CA ASP A 86 -16.96 4.39 24.03
C ASP A 86 -15.85 5.47 24.06
N PHE A 87 -14.65 5.13 24.55
CA PHE A 87 -13.46 6.00 24.56
C PHE A 87 -12.44 5.65 23.47
N LEU A 88 -12.74 4.70 22.58
CA LEU A 88 -11.84 4.28 21.52
C LEU A 88 -12.00 5.22 20.31
N PHE A 89 -10.89 5.80 19.83
CA PHE A 89 -10.87 6.69 18.65
C PHE A 89 -11.71 7.97 18.82
N VAL A 90 -11.68 8.57 20.02
CA VAL A 90 -12.32 9.87 20.27
C VAL A 90 -11.59 10.97 19.50
N SER A 91 -12.29 11.68 18.62
CA SER A 91 -11.71 12.64 17.68
C SER A 91 -10.94 13.78 18.34
N GLU A 92 -11.31 14.16 19.56
CA GLU A 92 -10.76 15.32 20.27
C GLU A 92 -9.38 15.05 20.88
N TYR A 93 -9.04 13.79 21.12
CA TYR A 93 -7.86 13.39 21.88
C TYR A 93 -7.00 12.33 21.17
N SER A 94 -7.56 11.64 20.18
CA SER A 94 -6.84 10.59 19.46
C SER A 94 -5.93 11.19 18.39
N LEU A 95 -4.62 11.11 18.63
CA LEU A 95 -3.62 11.44 17.61
C LEU A 95 -3.76 10.56 16.36
N PHE A 96 -4.24 9.32 16.51
CA PHE A 96 -4.57 8.46 15.37
C PHE A 96 -5.65 9.11 14.49
N MET A 97 -6.74 9.60 15.09
CA MET A 97 -7.83 10.26 14.37
C MET A 97 -7.35 11.52 13.65
N ASP A 98 -6.54 12.35 14.32
CA ASP A 98 -5.98 13.57 13.73
C ASP A 98 -5.13 13.26 12.49
N LEU A 99 -4.18 12.33 12.63
CA LEU A 99 -3.25 11.98 11.57
C LEU A 99 -3.92 11.22 10.44
N PHE A 100 -4.92 10.38 10.74
CA PHE A 100 -5.68 9.69 9.69
C PHE A 100 -6.61 10.67 8.95
N THR A 101 -7.15 11.67 9.64
CA THR A 101 -7.89 12.78 9.00
C THR A 101 -6.99 13.55 8.04
N TRP A 102 -5.79 13.93 8.49
CA TRP A 102 -4.79 14.59 7.64
C TRP A 102 -4.43 13.73 6.42
N TYR A 103 -4.24 12.43 6.63
CA TYR A 103 -3.90 11.49 5.57
C TYR A 103 -4.96 11.42 4.48
N ASN A 104 -6.23 11.33 4.85
CA ASN A 104 -7.35 11.22 3.91
C ASN A 104 -7.64 12.55 3.20
N THR A 105 -7.34 13.67 3.84
CA THR A 105 -7.48 15.02 3.26
C THR A 105 -6.24 15.47 2.48
N HIS A 106 -5.16 14.68 2.51
CA HIS A 106 -3.94 14.98 1.76
C HIS A 106 -4.20 14.98 0.24
N PRO A 107 -3.62 15.92 -0.54
CA PRO A 107 -3.86 16.02 -1.99
C PRO A 107 -3.60 14.74 -2.79
N ALA A 108 -2.71 13.87 -2.31
CA ALA A 108 -2.41 12.58 -2.94
C ALA A 108 -3.56 11.55 -2.77
N ASN A 109 -4.36 11.66 -1.71
CA ASN A 109 -5.32 10.65 -1.28
C ASN A 109 -6.78 11.11 -1.38
N ILE A 110 -7.01 12.42 -1.39
CA ILE A 110 -8.34 13.04 -1.45
C ILE A 110 -9.12 12.82 -2.76
N PRO A 111 -8.51 12.66 -3.97
CA PRO A 111 -9.29 12.64 -5.21
C PRO A 111 -10.32 11.50 -5.32
N PRO A 112 -10.00 10.24 -4.96
CA PRO A 112 -11.00 9.16 -4.93
C PRO A 112 -12.17 9.45 -3.99
N LEU A 113 -11.92 10.12 -2.86
CA LEU A 113 -12.98 10.47 -1.90
C LEU A 113 -13.91 11.54 -2.47
N ILE A 114 -13.35 12.60 -3.05
CA ILE A 114 -14.11 13.67 -3.70
C ILE A 114 -15.00 13.10 -4.80
N GLU A 115 -14.47 12.17 -5.61
CA GLU A 115 -15.20 11.54 -6.71
C GLU A 115 -16.49 10.84 -6.25
N HIS A 116 -16.52 10.30 -5.03
CA HIS A 116 -17.64 9.51 -4.53
C HIS A 116 -18.48 10.21 -3.46
N ILE A 117 -18.01 11.32 -2.89
CA ILE A 117 -18.76 12.05 -1.86
C ILE A 117 -19.28 13.36 -2.43
N VAL A 118 -18.42 14.15 -3.07
CA VAL A 118 -18.68 15.56 -3.38
C VAL A 118 -18.99 15.78 -4.88
N ASN A 119 -18.55 14.88 -5.76
CA ASN A 119 -18.68 15.06 -7.21
C ASN A 119 -20.13 14.87 -7.71
N VAL A 120 -20.90 15.95 -7.82
CA VAL A 120 -22.26 15.98 -8.38
C VAL A 120 -22.41 15.44 -9.82
N PHE A 121 -21.31 15.26 -10.56
CA PHE A 121 -21.33 14.69 -11.91
C PHE A 121 -21.21 13.16 -11.91
N ASN A 122 -20.67 12.58 -10.83
CA ASN A 122 -20.68 11.15 -10.64
C ASN A 122 -22.06 10.74 -10.11
N PRO A 123 -22.89 10.00 -10.88
CA PRO A 123 -24.25 9.65 -10.45
C PRO A 123 -24.28 8.78 -9.19
N ASN A 124 -23.15 8.16 -8.83
CA ASN A 124 -23.02 7.35 -7.63
C ASN A 124 -22.44 8.12 -6.43
N SER A 125 -22.19 9.43 -6.57
CA SER A 125 -21.69 10.22 -5.44
C SER A 125 -22.82 10.63 -4.51
N LEU A 126 -22.50 10.85 -3.22
CA LEU A 126 -23.47 11.34 -2.25
C LEU A 126 -24.10 12.66 -2.73
N ALA A 127 -23.28 13.61 -3.17
CA ALA A 127 -23.76 14.90 -3.64
C ALA A 127 -24.69 14.79 -4.86
N ALA A 128 -24.42 13.87 -5.79
CA ALA A 128 -25.29 13.65 -6.94
C ALA A 128 -26.63 13.03 -6.53
N VAL A 129 -26.61 12.00 -5.67
CA VAL A 129 -27.84 11.37 -5.20
C VAL A 129 -28.69 12.37 -4.41
N LEU A 130 -28.08 13.12 -3.50
CA LEU A 130 -28.77 14.18 -2.76
C LEU A 130 -29.32 15.27 -3.70
N SER A 131 -28.61 15.62 -4.77
CA SER A 131 -29.10 16.58 -5.76
C SER A 131 -30.31 16.10 -6.57
N GLN A 132 -30.44 14.78 -6.76
CA GLN A 132 -31.55 14.17 -7.51
C GLN A 132 -32.77 13.94 -6.62
N GLU A 133 -32.52 13.46 -5.40
CA GLU A 133 -33.56 13.08 -4.46
C GLU A 133 -34.13 14.29 -3.72
N CYS A 134 -33.32 15.33 -3.42
CA CYS A 134 -33.76 16.48 -2.63
C CYS A 134 -33.91 17.76 -3.48
N THR A 135 -35.14 18.27 -3.60
CA THR A 135 -35.41 19.57 -4.25
C THR A 135 -35.08 20.76 -3.36
N GLU A 136 -35.15 20.57 -2.04
CA GLU A 136 -34.79 21.56 -1.02
C GLU A 136 -33.80 20.94 -0.02
N PRO A 137 -32.90 21.74 0.58
CA PRO A 137 -32.02 21.24 1.63
C PRO A 137 -32.84 20.89 2.88
N PHE A 138 -32.75 19.64 3.33
CA PHE A 138 -33.31 19.22 4.61
C PHE A 138 -32.54 19.87 5.76
N ARG A 139 -33.20 20.10 6.88
CA ARG A 139 -32.62 20.70 8.08
C ARG A 139 -32.78 19.71 9.23
N ILE A 140 -31.68 19.13 9.68
CA ILE A 140 -31.66 18.12 10.75
C ILE A 140 -31.17 18.75 12.05
N ASN A 141 -30.33 19.78 11.98
CA ASN A 141 -29.78 20.40 13.18
C ASN A 141 -30.88 21.08 14.03
N PRO A 142 -31.20 20.55 15.23
CA PRO A 142 -32.27 21.08 16.05
C PRO A 142 -32.02 22.51 16.54
N THR A 143 -30.75 22.91 16.69
CA THR A 143 -30.39 24.28 17.11
C THR A 143 -30.81 25.32 16.07
N LYS A 144 -30.95 24.93 14.79
CA LYS A 144 -31.48 25.79 13.72
C LYS A 144 -33.01 26.01 13.84
N TYR A 145 -33.70 25.23 14.68
CA TYR A 145 -35.13 25.36 14.99
C TYR A 145 -35.41 26.06 16.32
N GLU A 146 -34.39 26.26 17.17
CA GLU A 146 -34.53 26.93 18.47
C GLU A 146 -34.73 28.46 18.35
N ALA A 147 -34.63 29.03 17.15
CA ALA A 147 -34.48 30.49 16.96
C ALA A 147 -35.75 31.31 16.62
N PRO A 148 -36.97 30.78 16.47
CA PRO A 148 -38.12 31.63 16.78
C PRO A 148 -39.34 30.94 17.41
N LEU A 149 -39.72 31.50 18.57
CA LEU A 149 -41.03 31.48 19.24
C LEU A 149 -41.50 30.19 19.93
N ALA A 150 -41.48 30.26 21.26
CA ALA A 150 -42.21 29.43 22.22
C ALA A 150 -43.75 29.35 22.02
N GLN A 151 -44.29 29.84 20.90
CA GLN A 151 -45.73 29.87 20.63
C GLN A 151 -46.22 28.77 19.67
N ASP A 152 -45.35 28.02 18.99
CA ASP A 152 -45.81 26.89 18.16
C ASP A 152 -44.79 25.72 18.09
N MET A 153 -44.39 25.23 19.26
CA MET A 153 -43.49 24.06 19.36
C MET A 153 -44.08 22.82 18.68
N ALA A 154 -45.41 22.67 18.65
CA ALA A 154 -46.08 21.52 18.06
C ALA A 154 -45.97 21.52 16.53
N ALA A 155 -46.29 22.64 15.85
CA ALA A 155 -46.14 22.73 14.40
C ALA A 155 -44.67 22.65 13.96
N THR A 156 -43.76 23.22 14.74
CA THR A 156 -42.31 23.18 14.47
C THR A 156 -41.76 21.76 14.60
N ALA A 157 -42.14 21.04 15.67
CA ALA A 157 -41.79 19.64 15.84
C ALA A 157 -42.40 18.74 14.75
N GLN A 158 -43.63 19.01 14.33
CA GLN A 158 -44.28 18.24 13.27
C GLN A 158 -43.64 18.48 11.89
N ARG A 159 -43.21 19.71 11.60
CA ARG A 159 -42.45 20.02 10.38
C ARG A 159 -41.07 19.37 10.40
N TYR A 160 -40.36 19.49 11.51
CA TYR A 160 -39.08 18.80 11.72
C TYR A 160 -39.22 17.29 11.51
N TYR A 161 -40.29 16.71 12.06
CA TYR A 161 -40.59 15.28 11.90
C TYR A 161 -40.81 14.88 10.44
N ALA A 162 -41.57 15.66 9.67
CA ALA A 162 -41.76 15.39 8.25
C ALA A 162 -40.44 15.46 7.47
N GLU A 163 -39.57 16.42 7.78
CA GLU A 163 -38.25 16.56 7.17
C GLU A 163 -37.31 15.41 7.56
N LEU A 164 -37.35 14.95 8.82
CA LEU A 164 -36.58 13.79 9.29
C LEU A 164 -37.07 12.48 8.68
N GLN A 165 -38.39 12.26 8.57
CA GLN A 165 -38.94 11.08 7.91
C GLN A 165 -38.57 11.05 6.42
N TYR A 166 -38.64 12.19 5.75
CA TYR A 166 -38.20 12.31 4.37
C TYR A 166 -36.71 12.01 4.22
N PHE A 167 -35.88 12.60 5.08
CA PHE A 167 -34.45 12.28 5.14
C PHE A 167 -34.21 10.78 5.35
N MET A 168 -34.92 10.14 6.29
CA MET A 168 -34.79 8.71 6.56
C MET A 168 -35.21 7.79 5.39
N GLN A 169 -36.10 8.22 4.51
CA GLN A 169 -36.49 7.41 3.35
C GLN A 169 -35.43 7.43 2.24
N HIS A 170 -34.74 8.56 2.07
CA HIS A 170 -33.82 8.77 0.96
C HIS A 170 -32.34 8.61 1.36
N MET A 171 -31.98 8.99 2.58
CA MET A 171 -30.59 9.00 3.04
C MET A 171 -29.96 7.61 3.11
N PRO A 172 -30.57 6.56 3.69
CA PRO A 172 -29.91 5.27 3.82
C PRO A 172 -29.45 4.76 2.45
N LYS A 173 -30.32 4.84 1.44
CA LYS A 173 -29.98 4.43 0.07
C LYS A 173 -28.87 5.29 -0.54
N ALA A 174 -28.96 6.62 -0.42
CA ALA A 174 -27.97 7.56 -0.94
C ALA A 174 -26.60 7.38 -0.29
N PHE A 175 -26.60 7.25 1.03
CA PHE A 175 -25.44 7.06 1.87
C PHE A 175 -24.79 5.71 1.58
N LEU A 176 -25.55 4.61 1.53
CA LEU A 176 -24.98 3.29 1.24
C LEU A 176 -24.43 3.19 -0.17
N GLN A 177 -25.10 3.79 -1.15
CA GLN A 177 -24.60 3.83 -2.52
C GLN A 177 -23.30 4.63 -2.61
N SER A 178 -23.24 5.78 -1.95
CA SER A 178 -22.02 6.58 -1.89
C SER A 178 -20.92 5.93 -1.08
N ALA A 179 -21.22 5.34 0.08
CA ALA A 179 -20.27 4.65 0.95
C ALA A 179 -19.68 3.43 0.24
N ALA A 180 -20.52 2.61 -0.41
CA ALA A 180 -20.07 1.51 -1.23
C ALA A 180 -19.22 2.01 -2.41
N ALA A 181 -19.65 3.06 -3.11
CA ALA A 181 -18.89 3.62 -4.23
C ALA A 181 -17.55 4.23 -3.79
N ALA A 182 -17.51 4.97 -2.67
CA ALA A 182 -16.31 5.52 -2.07
C ALA A 182 -15.34 4.41 -1.67
N CYS A 183 -15.86 3.32 -1.10
CA CYS A 183 -15.08 2.13 -0.80
C CYS A 183 -14.59 1.42 -2.06
N TRP A 184 -15.36 1.40 -3.15
CA TRP A 184 -14.89 0.89 -4.45
C TRP A 184 -13.84 1.79 -5.10
N GLY A 185 -13.97 3.11 -4.99
CA GLY A 185 -12.92 4.07 -5.38
C GLY A 185 -11.63 3.82 -4.58
N TRP A 186 -11.77 3.58 -3.28
CA TRP A 186 -10.70 3.15 -2.38
C TRP A 186 -10.13 1.76 -2.69
N LYS A 187 -10.93 0.85 -3.26
CA LYS A 187 -10.42 -0.46 -3.71
C LYS A 187 -9.28 -0.33 -4.72
N SER A 188 -9.10 0.82 -5.38
CA SER A 188 -8.00 1.06 -6.30
C SER A 188 -6.68 1.53 -5.65
N SER A 189 -6.69 2.04 -4.40
CA SER A 189 -5.50 2.50 -3.67
C SER A 189 -4.99 1.42 -2.69
N ALA A 190 -3.99 0.64 -3.13
CA ALA A 190 -3.67 -0.65 -2.48
C ALA A 190 -3.38 -0.62 -0.97
N GLY A 191 -2.61 0.37 -0.49
CA GLY A 191 -2.12 0.41 0.89
C GLY A 191 -3.12 0.89 1.95
N GLN A 192 -4.14 1.67 1.59
CA GLN A 192 -5.11 2.25 2.54
C GLN A 192 -6.10 1.19 3.09
N ARG A 193 -6.31 0.13 2.29
CA ARG A 193 -7.30 -0.93 2.52
C ARG A 193 -6.93 -1.82 3.68
N GLY A 194 -5.65 -2.19 3.79
CA GLY A 194 -5.16 -3.10 4.82
C GLY A 194 -5.24 -2.50 6.23
N LEU A 195 -5.05 -1.18 6.35
CA LEU A 195 -5.03 -0.50 7.65
C LEU A 195 -6.37 -0.59 8.38
N VAL A 196 -7.47 -0.23 7.72
CA VAL A 196 -8.79 -0.16 8.37
C VAL A 196 -9.39 -1.57 8.57
N ALA A 197 -9.16 -2.51 7.63
CA ALA A 197 -9.53 -3.91 7.81
C ALA A 197 -8.77 -4.57 8.98
N LEU A 198 -7.48 -4.26 9.13
CA LEU A 198 -6.67 -4.70 10.26
C LEU A 198 -7.19 -4.10 11.58
N MET A 199 -7.50 -2.80 11.63
CA MET A 199 -8.06 -2.17 12.83
C MET A 199 -9.38 -2.83 13.25
N HIS A 200 -10.30 -3.10 12.32
CA HIS A 200 -11.52 -3.83 12.65
C HIS A 200 -11.23 -5.24 13.17
N GLY A 201 -10.35 -5.98 12.49
CA GLY A 201 -9.93 -7.30 12.96
C GLY A 201 -9.34 -7.29 14.37
N LEU A 202 -8.65 -6.21 14.76
CA LEU A 202 -8.09 -6.03 16.10
C LEU A 202 -9.15 -5.63 17.13
N VAL A 203 -10.07 -4.72 16.78
CA VAL A 203 -11.22 -4.35 17.64
C VAL A 203 -12.04 -5.60 17.95
N VAL A 204 -12.44 -6.36 16.92
CA VAL A 204 -13.20 -7.60 17.06
C VAL A 204 -12.45 -8.61 17.93
N ARG A 205 -11.17 -8.91 17.64
CA ARG A 205 -10.38 -9.87 18.43
C ARG A 205 -10.14 -9.45 19.88
N LYS A 206 -9.95 -8.15 20.14
CA LYS A 206 -9.79 -7.66 21.50
C LYS A 206 -11.10 -7.82 22.26
N TRP A 207 -12.23 -7.54 21.61
CA TRP A 207 -13.52 -7.47 22.28
C TRP A 207 -14.30 -8.79 22.33
N GLU A 208 -14.04 -9.73 21.42
CA GLU A 208 -14.46 -11.14 21.54
C GLU A 208 -13.93 -11.80 22.82
N LYS A 209 -12.83 -11.28 23.39
CA LYS A 209 -12.20 -11.77 24.61
C LYS A 209 -12.69 -11.07 25.88
N VAL A 210 -13.36 -9.93 25.75
CA VAL A 210 -14.00 -9.27 26.89
C VAL A 210 -15.32 -9.99 27.10
N PRO A 211 -15.56 -10.68 28.23
CA PRO A 211 -16.89 -11.17 28.53
C PRO A 211 -17.78 -9.94 28.60
N MET A 212 -18.61 -9.73 27.56
CA MET A 212 -19.62 -8.68 27.51
C MET A 212 -20.35 -8.78 28.84
N VAL A 213 -20.10 -7.81 29.72
CA VAL A 213 -20.78 -7.72 31.00
C VAL A 213 -22.25 -7.69 30.62
N ALA A 214 -22.97 -8.77 30.96
CA ALA A 214 -24.40 -8.85 30.76
C ALA A 214 -24.97 -7.56 31.34
N THR A 215 -25.34 -6.63 30.46
CA THR A 215 -25.97 -5.38 30.87
C THR A 215 -27.15 -5.80 31.71
N GLN A 216 -27.08 -5.46 32.99
CA GLN A 216 -28.04 -5.89 33.99
C GLN A 216 -29.42 -5.33 33.57
N GLY A 217 -30.24 -6.15 32.91
CA GLY A 217 -31.65 -5.82 32.68
C GLY A 217 -32.28 -6.22 31.34
N GLY A 218 -31.53 -6.58 30.31
CA GLY A 218 -32.15 -6.99 29.03
C GLY A 218 -31.16 -7.61 28.06
N ALA A 219 -31.56 -8.70 27.40
CA ALA A 219 -30.78 -9.26 26.30
C ALA A 219 -30.75 -8.24 25.15
N ALA A 220 -29.64 -7.52 25.00
CA ALA A 220 -29.39 -6.73 23.81
C ALA A 220 -29.54 -7.61 22.57
N SER A 221 -30.16 -7.10 21.52
CA SER A 221 -30.28 -7.83 20.26
C SER A 221 -28.88 -8.09 19.67
N ASP A 222 -28.74 -9.17 18.89
CA ASP A 222 -27.48 -9.50 18.19
C ASP A 222 -26.99 -8.32 17.32
N SER A 223 -27.92 -7.57 16.72
CA SER A 223 -27.61 -6.37 15.92
C SER A 223 -27.05 -5.22 16.77
N GLU A 224 -27.55 -5.00 17.99
CA GLU A 224 -27.03 -3.96 18.89
C GLU A 224 -25.60 -4.29 19.37
N GLN A 225 -25.32 -5.57 19.62
CA GLN A 225 -23.97 -6.02 19.99
C GLN A 225 -22.99 -5.85 18.82
N LYS A 226 -23.39 -6.23 17.61
CA LYS A 226 -22.60 -6.01 16.39
C LYS A 226 -22.37 -4.53 16.13
N LEU A 227 -23.39 -3.70 16.32
CA LEU A 227 -23.25 -2.24 16.18
C LEU A 227 -22.28 -1.66 17.18
N ALA A 228 -22.34 -2.08 18.46
CA ALA A 228 -21.40 -1.61 19.47
C ALA A 228 -19.94 -1.92 19.10
N MET A 229 -19.68 -3.10 18.51
CA MET A 229 -18.34 -3.46 18.02
C MET A 229 -17.94 -2.73 16.74
N ALA A 230 -18.90 -2.39 15.87
CA ALA A 230 -18.65 -1.67 14.63
C ALA A 230 -18.50 -0.15 14.84
N LEU A 231 -19.06 0.41 15.92
CA LEU A 231 -19.14 1.85 16.17
C LEU A 231 -17.77 2.55 16.18
N PRO A 232 -16.71 2.03 16.81
CA PRO A 232 -15.39 2.67 16.74
C PRO A 232 -14.86 2.76 15.31
N ILE A 233 -15.08 1.73 14.50
CA ILE A 233 -14.65 1.72 13.09
C ILE A 233 -15.50 2.68 12.26
N LEU A 234 -16.81 2.74 12.50
CA LEU A 234 -17.68 3.74 11.89
C LEU A 234 -17.26 5.17 12.27
N SER A 235 -16.79 5.37 13.51
CA SER A 235 -16.24 6.65 13.98
C SER A 235 -15.01 7.04 13.19
N VAL A 236 -14.05 6.13 13.03
CA VAL A 236 -12.85 6.34 12.23
C VAL A 236 -13.21 6.68 10.78
N LEU A 237 -14.08 5.89 10.14
CA LEU A 237 -14.50 6.13 8.76
C LEU A 237 -15.21 7.47 8.60
N PHE A 238 -16.14 7.78 9.51
CA PHE A 238 -16.91 9.01 9.43
C PHE A 238 -16.05 10.23 9.74
N PHE A 239 -15.43 10.32 10.91
CA PHE A 239 -14.70 11.51 11.35
C PHE A 239 -13.42 11.75 10.55
N CYS A 240 -12.71 10.71 10.10
CA CYS A 240 -11.45 10.89 9.37
C CYS A 240 -11.61 11.01 7.86
N MET A 241 -12.71 10.50 7.27
CA MET A 241 -12.86 10.48 5.81
C MET A 241 -14.03 11.31 5.32
N TRP A 242 -15.22 11.12 5.91
CA TRP A 242 -16.44 11.77 5.42
C TRP A 242 -16.59 13.16 5.98
N ASN A 243 -16.52 13.31 7.30
CA ASN A 243 -16.75 14.57 7.99
C ASN A 243 -15.91 15.74 7.46
N PRO A 244 -14.58 15.57 7.21
CA PRO A 244 -13.76 16.64 6.68
C PRO A 244 -14.24 17.10 5.31
N LEU A 245 -14.77 16.20 4.48
CA LEU A 245 -15.25 16.51 3.14
C LEU A 245 -16.67 17.07 3.13
N LEU A 246 -17.50 16.67 4.09
CA LEU A 246 -18.85 17.17 4.26
C LEU A 246 -18.88 18.58 4.86
N LYS A 247 -17.90 18.89 5.73
CA LYS A 247 -17.77 20.19 6.42
C LYS A 247 -16.71 21.12 5.83
N ALA A 248 -15.82 20.66 4.95
CA ALA A 248 -14.76 21.52 4.42
C ALA A 248 -15.31 22.72 3.67
N ASP A 249 -14.53 23.81 3.71
CA ASP A 249 -14.79 24.97 2.88
C ASP A 249 -14.76 24.56 1.41
N ARG A 250 -15.75 25.06 0.66
CA ARG A 250 -15.95 24.74 -0.75
C ARG A 250 -14.74 25.14 -1.56
N ASP A 251 -14.16 26.29 -1.27
CA ASP A 251 -13.01 26.80 -1.99
C ASP A 251 -11.76 25.94 -1.73
N GLN A 252 -11.63 25.42 -0.51
CA GLN A 252 -10.56 24.50 -0.13
C GLN A 252 -10.73 23.13 -0.82
N LEU A 253 -11.94 22.57 -0.83
CA LEU A 253 -12.25 21.32 -1.56
C LEU A 253 -11.95 21.46 -3.05
N LEU A 254 -12.39 22.56 -3.66
CA LEU A 254 -12.18 22.85 -5.08
C LEU A 254 -10.71 23.00 -5.43
N ALA A 255 -9.90 23.62 -4.55
CA ALA A 255 -8.46 23.68 -4.71
C ALA A 255 -7.82 22.29 -4.66
N SER A 256 -8.31 21.41 -3.77
CA SER A 256 -7.82 20.03 -3.62
C SER A 256 -8.21 19.10 -4.78
N CYS A 257 -9.27 19.42 -5.54
CA CYS A 257 -9.72 18.61 -6.68
C CYS A 257 -8.71 18.56 -7.85
N GLY A 258 -7.80 19.53 -8.00
CA GLY A 258 -6.87 19.58 -9.13
C GLY A 258 -7.52 19.74 -10.52
N TYR A 259 -8.82 20.03 -10.59
CA TYR A 259 -9.59 20.17 -11.84
C TYR A 259 -10.11 21.61 -12.02
N PRO A 260 -9.29 22.56 -12.52
CA PRO A 260 -9.69 23.96 -12.65
C PRO A 260 -10.89 24.18 -13.57
N HIS A 261 -11.12 23.31 -14.55
CA HIS A 261 -12.23 23.42 -15.50
C HIS A 261 -13.58 22.89 -14.97
N PHE A 262 -13.58 22.21 -13.83
CA PHE A 262 -14.80 21.75 -13.17
C PHE A 262 -15.33 22.74 -12.13
N VAL A 263 -14.52 23.72 -11.73
CA VAL A 263 -14.75 24.55 -10.53
C VAL A 263 -16.07 25.33 -10.61
N GLU A 264 -16.34 26.08 -11.67
CA GLU A 264 -17.54 26.94 -11.73
C GLU A 264 -18.86 26.14 -11.79
N ALA A 265 -18.92 25.11 -12.64
CA ALA A 265 -20.11 24.27 -12.78
C ALA A 265 -20.35 23.39 -11.54
N LEU A 266 -19.26 22.92 -10.91
CA LEU A 266 -19.34 22.23 -9.63
C LEU A 266 -19.82 23.18 -8.55
N GLN A 267 -19.27 24.39 -8.43
CA GLN A 267 -19.59 25.36 -7.37
C GLN A 267 -21.07 25.77 -7.36
N VAL A 268 -21.69 26.00 -8.53
CA VAL A 268 -23.12 26.32 -8.63
C VAL A 268 -24.01 25.15 -8.17
N ARG A 269 -23.65 23.91 -8.55
CA ARG A 269 -24.44 22.71 -8.18
C ARG A 269 -24.18 22.30 -6.73
N LEU A 270 -22.93 22.33 -6.30
CA LEU A 270 -22.52 22.06 -4.93
C LEU A 270 -23.16 23.05 -3.97
N GLY A 271 -23.29 24.33 -4.38
CA GLY A 271 -23.98 25.34 -3.59
C GLY A 271 -25.44 24.99 -3.24
N ARG A 272 -26.11 24.17 -4.07
CA ARG A 272 -27.49 23.69 -3.81
C ARG A 272 -27.53 22.53 -2.82
N VAL A 273 -26.49 21.70 -2.77
CA VAL A 273 -26.45 20.44 -2.00
C VAL A 273 -25.63 20.56 -0.73
N ALA A 274 -24.77 21.57 -0.62
CA ALA A 274 -23.86 21.76 0.50
C ALA A 274 -24.58 21.85 1.86
N GLY A 275 -25.74 22.51 1.91
CA GLY A 275 -26.58 22.51 3.11
C GLY A 275 -26.99 21.09 3.51
N SER A 276 -27.43 20.28 2.55
CA SER A 276 -27.76 18.87 2.77
C SER A 276 -26.55 18.03 3.22
N LEU A 277 -25.35 18.28 2.68
CA LEU A 277 -24.12 17.57 3.06
C LEU A 277 -23.72 17.87 4.51
N GLU A 278 -23.80 19.14 4.94
CA GLU A 278 -23.55 19.56 6.33
C GLU A 278 -24.55 18.91 7.30
N GLU A 279 -25.81 18.79 6.89
CA GLU A 279 -26.87 18.19 7.69
C GLU A 279 -26.72 16.66 7.78
N VAL A 280 -26.25 16.00 6.71
CA VAL A 280 -25.84 14.57 6.76
C VAL A 280 -24.69 14.38 7.75
N SER A 281 -23.68 15.26 7.70
CA SER A 281 -22.57 15.23 8.64
C SER A 281 -23.06 15.39 10.08
N THR A 282 -23.92 16.38 10.34
CA THR A 282 -24.51 16.60 11.67
C THR A 282 -25.30 15.38 12.17
N PHE A 283 -26.10 14.76 11.29
CA PHE A 283 -26.81 13.51 11.62
C PHE A 283 -25.86 12.39 12.00
N MET A 284 -24.81 12.18 11.21
CA MET A 284 -23.82 11.12 11.45
C MET A 284 -23.01 11.37 12.73
N GLU A 285 -22.69 12.62 13.06
CA GLU A 285 -22.07 12.99 14.34
C GLU A 285 -22.95 12.58 15.52
N MET A 286 -24.24 12.93 15.49
CA MET A 286 -25.20 12.54 16.53
C MET A 286 -25.36 11.02 16.61
N PHE A 287 -25.36 10.34 15.46
CA PHE A 287 -25.45 8.88 15.39
C PHE A 287 -24.25 8.20 16.04
N VAL A 288 -23.03 8.61 15.65
CA VAL A 288 -21.79 7.99 16.11
C VAL A 288 -21.53 8.29 17.59
N MET A 289 -21.70 9.55 18.02
CA MET A 289 -21.45 9.95 19.41
C MET A 289 -22.57 9.51 20.37
N LYS A 290 -23.67 8.92 19.86
CA LYS A 290 -24.91 8.68 20.62
C LYS A 290 -25.43 9.94 21.35
N ASP A 291 -25.04 11.12 20.88
CA ASP A 291 -25.26 12.40 21.55
C ASP A 291 -26.58 13.03 21.07
N TYR A 292 -27.68 12.48 21.60
CA TYR A 292 -29.02 12.98 21.34
C TYR A 292 -29.34 14.15 22.29
N LYS A 293 -28.65 15.29 22.13
CA LYS A 293 -28.81 16.49 22.99
C LYS A 293 -30.26 16.94 23.17
N VAL A 294 -31.13 16.62 22.21
CA VAL A 294 -32.56 16.93 22.28
C VAL A 294 -33.36 15.66 22.58
N ALA A 295 -33.82 15.53 23.82
CA ALA A 295 -34.60 14.38 24.30
C ALA A 295 -35.84 14.06 23.43
N VAL A 296 -36.42 15.07 22.77
CA VAL A 296 -37.57 14.92 21.86
C VAL A 296 -37.19 14.17 20.57
N LEU A 297 -35.92 14.19 20.16
CA LEU A 297 -35.42 13.60 18.92
C LEU A 297 -34.84 12.21 19.09
N ALA A 298 -34.44 11.84 20.31
CA ALA A 298 -33.89 10.53 20.64
C ALA A 298 -34.68 9.33 20.08
N PRO A 299 -36.02 9.22 20.22
CA PRO A 299 -36.76 8.07 19.70
C PRO A 299 -36.79 7.99 18.17
N TYR A 300 -36.71 9.13 17.48
CA TYR A 300 -36.72 9.17 16.03
C TYR A 300 -35.35 8.89 15.43
N ILE A 301 -34.29 9.37 16.07
CA ILE A 301 -32.93 8.99 15.69
C ILE A 301 -32.73 7.50 15.97
N ALA A 302 -33.25 6.96 17.08
CA ALA A 302 -33.27 5.52 17.33
C ALA A 302 -34.00 4.75 16.21
N GLN A 303 -35.14 5.26 15.73
CA GLN A 303 -35.84 4.66 14.58
C GLN A 303 -35.02 4.76 13.28
N ALA A 304 -34.37 5.88 13.01
CA ALA A 304 -33.46 6.05 11.87
C ALA A 304 -32.31 5.05 11.90
N THR A 305 -31.72 4.92 13.07
CA THR A 305 -30.66 3.97 13.40
C THR A 305 -31.10 2.55 13.03
N THR A 306 -32.30 2.09 13.41
CA THR A 306 -32.75 0.73 13.03
C THR A 306 -32.81 0.46 11.52
N VAL A 307 -33.09 1.47 10.70
CA VAL A 307 -33.15 1.32 9.23
C VAL A 307 -31.76 1.28 8.60
N ILE A 308 -30.79 1.95 9.23
CA ILE A 308 -29.45 2.17 8.68
C ILE A 308 -28.43 1.17 9.24
N ILE A 309 -28.68 0.57 10.42
CA ILE A 309 -27.78 -0.37 11.09
C ILE A 309 -27.43 -1.55 10.18
N ASP A 310 -28.39 -2.34 9.69
CA ASP A 310 -28.05 -3.58 8.98
C ASP A 310 -27.23 -3.31 7.72
N PRO A 311 -27.55 -2.28 6.91
CA PRO A 311 -26.69 -1.93 5.79
C PRO A 311 -25.32 -1.36 6.18
N LEU A 312 -25.21 -0.61 7.28
CA LEU A 312 -23.92 -0.16 7.81
C LEU A 312 -23.07 -1.31 8.30
N LEU A 313 -23.68 -2.28 8.99
CA LEU A 313 -22.99 -3.49 9.44
C LEU A 313 -22.50 -4.31 8.26
N THR A 314 -23.36 -4.50 7.25
CA THR A 314 -22.97 -5.17 5.99
C THR A 314 -21.82 -4.43 5.32
N PHE A 315 -21.87 -3.09 5.30
CA PHE A 315 -20.81 -2.26 4.78
C PHE A 315 -19.49 -2.42 5.55
N VAL A 316 -19.54 -2.41 6.89
CA VAL A 316 -18.36 -2.65 7.74
C VAL A 316 -17.82 -4.06 7.51
N ASP A 317 -18.67 -5.08 7.46
CA ASP A 317 -18.25 -6.47 7.20
C ASP A 317 -17.57 -6.62 5.83
N ASP A 318 -18.19 -6.09 4.78
CA ASP A 318 -17.62 -6.07 3.43
C ASP A 318 -16.28 -5.34 3.41
N PHE A 319 -16.21 -4.20 4.10
CA PHE A 319 -15.00 -3.39 4.19
C PHE A 319 -13.88 -4.14 4.93
N CYS A 320 -14.22 -4.86 6.00
CA CYS A 320 -13.26 -5.52 6.87
C CYS A 320 -12.89 -6.94 6.41
N SER A 321 -13.63 -7.50 5.46
CA SER A 321 -13.30 -8.77 4.80
C SER A 321 -12.08 -8.69 3.86
N MET A 322 -11.56 -7.48 3.61
CA MET A 322 -10.44 -7.25 2.70
C MET A 322 -9.10 -7.73 3.28
N GLU A 323 -8.25 -8.32 2.44
CA GLU A 323 -6.93 -8.81 2.84
C GLU A 323 -5.96 -7.65 3.14
N ASP A 324 -5.29 -7.69 4.29
CA ASP A 324 -4.23 -6.74 4.63
C ASP A 324 -2.95 -7.05 3.85
N THR A 325 -2.62 -6.19 2.89
CA THR A 325 -1.40 -6.27 2.08
C THR A 325 -0.32 -5.29 2.50
N LEU A 326 -0.51 -4.53 3.60
CA LEU A 326 0.37 -3.42 3.98
C LEU A 326 1.84 -3.84 4.13
N ASP A 327 2.10 -4.99 4.76
CA ASP A 327 3.48 -5.48 4.94
C ASP A 327 4.16 -5.79 3.59
N VAL A 328 3.40 -6.32 2.63
CA VAL A 328 3.87 -6.62 1.28
C VAL A 328 4.08 -5.31 0.51
N ASP A 329 3.10 -4.42 0.54
CA ASP A 329 3.13 -3.13 -0.15
C ASP A 329 4.27 -2.24 0.38
N LEU A 330 4.48 -2.22 1.70
CA LEU A 330 5.59 -1.55 2.35
C LEU A 330 6.93 -2.11 1.89
N THR A 331 7.06 -3.44 1.89
CA THR A 331 8.28 -4.13 1.43
C THR A 331 8.57 -3.75 -0.02
N VAL A 332 7.59 -3.90 -0.92
CA VAL A 332 7.71 -3.54 -2.33
C VAL A 332 8.06 -2.05 -2.49
N GLY A 333 7.37 -1.16 -1.76
CA GLY A 333 7.60 0.28 -1.80
C GLY A 333 9.03 0.67 -1.40
N ILE A 334 9.58 0.04 -0.35
CA ILE A 334 10.97 0.24 0.07
C ILE A 334 11.95 -0.31 -0.97
N TYR A 335 11.71 -1.49 -1.54
CA TYR A 335 12.59 -2.01 -2.60
C TYR A 335 12.57 -1.13 -3.85
N LEU A 336 11.40 -0.62 -4.24
CA LEU A 336 11.25 0.27 -5.38
C LEU A 336 11.90 1.64 -5.16
N SER A 337 11.93 2.15 -3.92
CA SER A 337 12.55 3.46 -3.64
C SER A 337 14.06 3.51 -3.92
N HIS A 338 14.75 2.36 -4.01
CA HIS A 338 16.15 2.32 -4.46
C HIS A 338 16.34 2.73 -5.91
N TYR A 339 15.33 2.46 -6.73
CA TYR A 339 15.32 2.75 -8.14
C TYR A 339 14.65 4.08 -8.46
N ASP A 340 14.11 4.77 -7.45
CA ASP A 340 13.56 6.10 -7.63
C ASP A 340 14.68 7.08 -8.00
N LEU A 341 14.41 7.87 -9.04
CA LEU A 341 15.27 8.94 -9.51
C LEU A 341 14.90 10.28 -8.88
N LYS A 342 13.68 10.40 -8.33
CA LYS A 342 13.22 11.56 -7.57
C LYS A 342 14.05 11.68 -6.29
N ARG A 343 14.46 12.90 -5.97
CA ARG A 343 15.03 13.20 -4.66
C ARG A 343 13.87 13.45 -3.71
N HIS A 344 13.93 12.82 -2.54
CA HIS A 344 12.93 12.99 -1.49
C HIS A 344 13.42 14.02 -0.49
N PHE A 345 12.56 14.97 -0.13
CA PHE A 345 12.87 16.01 0.83
C PHE A 345 11.88 16.00 2.00
N VAL A 346 12.40 16.28 3.18
CA VAL A 346 11.59 16.66 4.34
C VAL A 346 11.85 18.13 4.60
N THR A 347 10.81 18.95 4.48
CA THR A 347 10.87 20.37 4.79
C THR A 347 10.40 20.57 6.23
N MET A 348 11.26 21.13 7.08
CA MET A 348 11.00 21.26 8.51
C MET A 348 11.40 22.64 9.02
N GLU A 349 10.54 23.24 9.82
CA GLU A 349 10.83 24.43 10.62
C GLU A 349 11.80 24.07 11.76
N PRO A 350 12.85 24.87 12.05
CA PRO A 350 13.83 24.49 13.08
C PRO A 350 13.23 24.44 14.48
N ALA A 351 12.21 25.26 14.77
CA ALA A 351 11.50 25.22 16.05
C ALA A 351 10.84 23.85 16.27
N LEU A 352 10.17 23.33 15.23
CA LEU A 352 9.51 22.03 15.26
C LEU A 352 10.53 20.89 15.44
N LEU A 353 11.66 20.94 14.71
CA LEU A 353 12.73 19.96 14.86
C LEU A 353 13.36 20.00 16.26
N ALA A 354 13.67 21.19 16.76
CA ALA A 354 14.28 21.36 18.08
C ALA A 354 13.33 20.93 19.21
N GLY A 355 12.04 21.23 19.09
CA GLY A 355 11.00 20.77 20.01
C GLY A 355 10.95 19.24 20.07
N ILE A 356 10.97 18.56 18.93
CA ILE A 356 10.97 17.09 18.88
C ILE A 356 12.25 16.49 19.43
N VAL A 357 13.41 17.10 19.18
CA VAL A 357 14.67 16.65 19.79
C VAL A 357 14.62 16.78 21.32
N ASN A 358 14.07 17.88 21.84
CA ASN A 358 13.86 18.04 23.28
C ASN A 358 12.92 16.98 23.83
N LEU A 359 11.82 16.68 23.12
CA LEU A 359 10.85 15.67 23.55
C LEU A 359 11.44 14.26 23.54
N LEU A 360 12.23 13.91 22.52
CA LEU A 360 12.95 12.64 22.44
C LEU A 360 14.02 12.51 23.54
N ALA A 361 14.69 13.61 23.91
CA ALA A 361 15.63 13.62 25.03
C ALA A 361 14.91 13.48 26.38
N LEU A 362 13.75 14.11 26.55
CA LEU A 362 12.96 14.05 27.77
C LEU A 362 12.46 12.63 28.06
N TYR A 363 12.02 11.90 27.03
CA TYR A 363 11.48 10.54 27.13
C TYR A 363 12.45 9.48 26.59
N GLU A 364 13.76 9.70 26.78
CA GLU A 364 14.80 8.89 26.14
C GLU A 364 14.70 7.40 26.49
N ASP A 365 14.47 7.07 27.75
CA ASP A 365 14.43 5.70 28.26
C ASP A 365 13.23 4.91 27.74
N GLN A 366 12.10 5.59 27.57
CA GLN A 366 10.86 4.96 27.14
C GLN A 366 10.77 4.82 25.61
N VAL A 367 11.40 5.74 24.87
CA VAL A 367 11.44 5.73 23.40
C VAL A 367 12.47 4.72 22.88
N ALA A 368 13.59 4.53 23.58
CA ALA A 368 14.70 3.67 23.15
C ALA A 368 14.26 2.23 22.84
N ILE A 369 14.50 1.77 21.61
CA ILE A 369 14.09 0.43 21.14
C ILE A 369 15.09 -0.64 21.60
N ALA A 370 16.35 -0.26 21.83
CA ALA A 370 17.42 -1.16 22.25
C ALA A 370 18.40 -0.46 23.22
N ALA A 371 19.22 -1.24 23.93
CA ALA A 371 20.21 -0.70 24.86
C ALA A 371 21.29 0.19 24.20
N TYR A 372 21.52 0.04 22.89
CA TYR A 372 22.42 0.89 22.10
C TYR A 372 21.63 1.49 20.93
N ASP A 373 20.61 2.26 21.27
CA ASP A 373 19.70 2.86 20.30
C ASP A 373 20.39 3.97 19.48
N ARG A 374 20.18 3.98 18.16
CA ARG A 374 20.81 5.00 17.30
C ARG A 374 20.13 6.36 17.39
N VAL A 375 18.80 6.41 17.52
CA VAL A 375 18.08 7.68 17.69
C VAL A 375 18.55 8.39 18.95
N TYR A 376 18.75 7.63 20.02
CA TYR A 376 19.34 8.12 21.25
C TYR A 376 20.72 8.76 21.08
N GLN A 377 21.63 8.07 20.38
CA GLN A 377 22.96 8.59 20.10
C GLN A 377 22.89 9.90 19.29
N LEU A 378 22.02 9.95 18.28
CA LEU A 378 21.81 11.14 17.46
C LEU A 378 21.29 12.32 18.30
N VAL A 379 20.33 12.09 19.19
CA VAL A 379 19.81 13.12 20.10
C VAL A 379 20.92 13.66 21.01
N ARG A 380 21.76 12.78 21.57
CA ARG A 380 22.91 13.19 22.40
C ARG A 380 24.00 13.93 21.62
N GLU A 381 24.28 13.50 20.40
CA GLU A 381 25.19 14.19 19.48
C GLU A 381 24.67 15.60 19.11
N ILE A 382 23.35 15.77 18.96
CA ILE A 382 22.72 17.09 18.74
C ILE A 382 22.76 17.95 20.01
N ALA A 383 22.54 17.32 21.17
CA ALA A 383 22.55 17.99 22.46
C ALA A 383 23.93 18.58 22.78
N ASP A 384 25.02 17.89 22.39
CA ASP A 384 26.40 18.31 22.67
C ASP A 384 26.62 18.59 24.17
N GLY A 385 26.06 17.71 25.01
CA GLY A 385 26.12 17.81 26.48
C GLY A 385 25.14 18.79 27.14
N ARG A 386 24.19 19.37 26.39
CA ARG A 386 23.15 20.27 26.94
C ARG A 386 21.90 19.49 27.39
N GLU A 387 21.33 19.89 28.52
CA GLU A 387 20.07 19.36 29.05
C GLU A 387 19.15 20.52 29.51
N PRO A 388 17.99 20.76 28.85
CA PRO A 388 17.56 20.15 27.60
C PRO A 388 18.48 20.49 26.42
N PRO A 389 18.45 19.72 25.30
CA PRO A 389 19.26 20.01 24.11
C PRO A 389 19.11 21.45 23.59
N PHE A 390 17.91 22.00 23.63
CA PHE A 390 17.59 23.38 23.26
C PHE A 390 16.80 24.07 24.39
N SER A 391 17.21 25.28 24.81
CA SER A 391 16.51 26.03 25.86
C SER A 391 15.22 26.67 25.35
N ALA A 392 14.29 26.99 26.27
CA ALA A 392 13.01 27.63 25.92
C ALA A 392 13.20 29.00 25.25
N GLU A 393 14.20 29.79 25.69
CA GLU A 393 14.49 31.10 25.08
C GLU A 393 15.01 30.95 23.66
N LEU A 394 15.76 29.88 23.38
CA LEU A 394 16.25 29.60 22.03
C LEU A 394 15.11 29.15 21.12
N LEU A 395 14.20 28.30 21.60
CA LEU A 395 13.01 27.90 20.84
C LEU A 395 12.16 29.12 20.46
N GLN A 396 11.86 30.02 21.42
CA GLN A 396 11.11 31.24 21.14
C GLN A 396 11.81 32.13 20.09
N ARG A 397 13.13 32.26 20.13
CA ARG A 397 13.88 33.02 19.12
C ARG A 397 13.79 32.38 17.73
N ILE A 398 13.89 31.06 17.67
CA ILE A 398 13.81 30.30 16.43
C ILE A 398 12.38 30.33 15.85
N GLU A 399 11.35 30.31 16.70
CA GLU A 399 9.95 30.46 16.27
C GLU A 399 9.67 31.81 15.63
N MET A 400 10.40 32.86 16.02
CA MET A 400 10.32 34.18 15.36
C MET A 400 10.98 34.18 13.97
N ASP A 401 11.89 33.24 13.70
CA ASP A 401 12.50 33.06 12.40
C ASP A 401 11.59 32.16 11.54
N ASP A 402 10.76 32.76 10.68
CA ASP A 402 9.89 32.06 9.70
C ASP A 402 10.72 31.44 8.55
N THR A 403 11.57 30.49 8.91
CA THR A 403 12.49 29.80 8.01
C THR A 403 12.23 28.30 8.05
N ALA A 404 12.21 27.68 6.87
CA ALA A 404 12.08 26.22 6.74
C ALA A 404 13.29 25.66 5.99
N TYR A 405 13.78 24.49 6.43
CA TYR A 405 14.95 23.84 5.86
C TYR A 405 14.55 22.55 5.15
N ASN A 406 15.16 22.32 3.99
CA ASN A 406 14.93 21.12 3.18
C ASN A 406 16.03 20.08 3.44
N PHE A 407 15.66 18.95 4.02
CA PHE A 407 16.54 17.82 4.28
C PHE A 407 16.34 16.75 3.21
N GLN A 408 17.37 16.44 2.43
CA GLN A 408 17.28 15.39 1.42
C GLN A 408 17.40 14.01 2.07
N ILE A 409 16.29 13.29 2.20
CA ILE A 409 16.27 11.97 2.84
C ILE A 409 16.93 10.92 1.93
N HIS A 410 17.84 10.13 2.50
CA HIS A 410 18.49 9.05 1.78
C HIS A 410 17.59 7.81 1.69
N SER A 411 16.77 7.74 0.65
CA SER A 411 15.89 6.58 0.41
C SER A 411 16.63 5.30 -0.01
N ARG A 412 17.93 5.38 -0.35
CA ARG A 412 18.71 4.27 -0.91
C ARG A 412 19.50 3.45 0.14
N PHE A 413 19.06 3.48 1.39
CA PHE A 413 19.75 2.88 2.54
C PHE A 413 20.03 1.36 2.42
N LEU A 414 19.22 0.55 1.72
CA LEU A 414 19.51 -0.88 1.46
C LEU A 414 20.83 -1.10 0.68
N LEU A 415 21.35 -0.08 -0.03
CA LEU A 415 22.64 -0.16 -0.71
C LEU A 415 23.82 0.18 0.21
N GLU A 416 23.57 0.92 1.27
CA GLU A 416 24.60 1.47 2.17
C GLU A 416 24.74 0.63 3.44
N HIS A 417 23.62 0.22 4.03
CA HIS A 417 23.61 -0.59 5.24
C HIS A 417 23.75 -2.08 4.90
N LYS A 418 24.73 -2.73 5.56
CA LYS A 418 25.02 -4.16 5.38
C LYS A 418 24.03 -5.06 6.12
N ASN A 419 23.57 -4.61 7.29
CA ASN A 419 22.73 -5.38 8.20
C ASN A 419 21.32 -4.79 8.21
N LEU A 420 20.38 -5.54 7.65
CA LEU A 420 18.99 -5.16 7.45
C LEU A 420 18.10 -6.18 8.14
N MET A 421 17.02 -5.71 8.73
CA MET A 421 16.08 -6.57 9.42
C MET A 421 14.64 -6.08 9.24
N PHE A 422 13.70 -7.00 9.43
CA PHE A 422 12.32 -6.62 9.68
C PHE A 422 12.15 -6.38 11.18
N CYS A 423 11.75 -5.18 11.56
CA CYS A 423 11.37 -4.94 12.94
C CYS A 423 10.16 -5.84 13.29
N PRO A 424 10.18 -6.60 14.39
CA PRO A 424 9.09 -7.53 14.71
C PRO A 424 7.79 -6.81 15.08
N VAL A 425 7.89 -5.57 15.55
CA VAL A 425 6.76 -4.76 16.00
C VAL A 425 6.19 -3.97 14.83
N SER A 426 6.99 -3.08 14.21
CA SER A 426 6.50 -2.25 13.10
C SER A 426 6.35 -3.01 11.79
N ARG A 427 7.00 -4.17 11.66
CA ARG A 427 7.15 -4.97 10.43
C ARG A 427 7.83 -4.21 9.29
N CYS A 428 8.44 -3.06 9.59
CA CYS A 428 9.21 -2.28 8.63
C CYS A 428 10.59 -2.91 8.39
N PRO A 429 11.05 -3.01 7.13
CA PRO A 429 12.47 -3.18 6.80
C PRO A 429 13.27 -1.97 7.29
N VAL A 430 14.25 -2.20 8.15
CA VAL A 430 15.09 -1.14 8.73
C VAL A 430 16.55 -1.60 8.85
N PRO A 431 17.52 -0.68 8.93
CA PRO A 431 18.86 -1.00 9.40
C PRO A 431 18.82 -1.64 10.79
N GLN A 432 19.71 -2.61 11.04
CA GLN A 432 19.77 -3.35 12.32
C GLN A 432 19.90 -2.45 13.56
N GLN A 433 20.47 -1.26 13.42
CA GLN A 433 20.65 -0.28 14.50
C GLN A 433 19.33 0.42 14.90
N LEU A 434 18.29 0.34 14.07
CA LEU A 434 16.98 0.96 14.29
C LEU A 434 15.90 -0.05 14.72
N ALA A 435 16.28 -1.28 15.08
CA ALA A 435 15.32 -2.28 15.52
C ALA A 435 15.83 -3.08 16.72
N PRO A 436 14.93 -3.74 17.46
CA PRO A 436 15.31 -4.56 18.60
C PRO A 436 16.33 -5.61 18.16
N ARG A 437 17.37 -5.88 18.95
CA ARG A 437 18.33 -6.94 18.61
C ARG A 437 17.58 -8.27 18.45
N GLN A 438 17.68 -8.85 17.26
CA GLN A 438 17.16 -10.17 16.96
C GLN A 438 18.31 -11.11 16.67
N LEU A 439 18.27 -12.30 17.27
CA LEU A 439 19.11 -13.41 16.87
C LEU A 439 18.32 -14.18 15.81
N ALA A 440 18.71 -14.08 14.54
CA ALA A 440 18.23 -14.99 13.52
C ALA A 440 19.16 -16.21 13.48
N TYR A 441 18.63 -17.37 13.10
CA TYR A 441 19.43 -18.59 12.92
C TYR A 441 19.24 -19.10 11.50
N THR A 442 20.32 -19.55 10.85
CA THR A 442 20.21 -20.27 9.58
C THR A 442 19.57 -21.65 9.81
N HIS A 443 19.17 -22.32 8.72
CA HIS A 443 18.78 -23.74 8.77
C HIS A 443 19.87 -24.65 9.36
N GLU A 444 21.13 -24.21 9.37
CA GLU A 444 22.29 -24.91 9.92
C GLU A 444 22.54 -24.54 11.40
N GLY A 445 21.68 -23.71 12.01
CA GLY A 445 21.81 -23.27 13.40
C GLY A 445 22.82 -22.13 13.61
N ASN A 446 23.39 -21.56 12.55
CA ASN A 446 24.33 -20.44 12.66
C ASN A 446 23.59 -19.14 12.96
N VAL A 447 24.08 -18.36 13.92
CA VAL A 447 23.50 -17.04 14.23
C VAL A 447 23.78 -16.08 13.07
N VAL A 448 22.72 -15.51 12.51
CA VAL A 448 22.76 -14.47 11.49
C VAL A 448 22.33 -13.15 12.12
N VAL A 449 23.12 -12.12 11.89
CA VAL A 449 22.85 -10.74 12.38
C VAL A 449 21.80 -10.03 11.53
N SER A 450 21.53 -10.53 10.31
CA SER A 450 20.68 -9.88 9.30
C SER A 450 19.84 -10.94 8.57
N PRO A 451 18.54 -11.08 8.86
CA PRO A 451 17.69 -12.03 8.14
C PRO A 451 17.49 -11.61 6.67
N LEU A 452 17.64 -10.32 6.37
CA LEU A 452 17.66 -9.82 5.01
C LEU A 452 19.09 -9.91 4.46
N LEU A 453 19.31 -10.85 3.56
CA LEU A 453 20.57 -10.97 2.84
C LEU A 453 20.52 -10.10 1.58
N ARG A 454 21.46 -9.16 1.48
CA ARG A 454 21.64 -8.41 0.23
C ARG A 454 22.06 -9.39 -0.86
N TYR A 455 21.29 -9.44 -1.95
CA TYR A 455 21.74 -10.13 -3.15
C TYR A 455 22.95 -9.39 -3.70
N VAL A 456 24.13 -9.95 -3.47
CA VAL A 456 25.34 -9.56 -4.17
C VAL A 456 25.37 -10.40 -5.44
N ALA A 457 25.12 -9.76 -6.58
CA ALA A 457 25.30 -10.43 -7.85
C ALA A 457 26.74 -10.97 -7.88
N PRO A 458 26.94 -12.28 -8.11
CA PRO A 458 28.28 -12.84 -8.10
C PRO A 458 29.08 -12.19 -9.23
N ASP A 459 30.36 -11.90 -8.99
CA ASP A 459 31.19 -11.20 -9.96
C ASP A 459 31.16 -12.00 -11.27
N PRO A 460 30.79 -11.39 -12.42
CA PRO A 460 30.76 -12.10 -13.69
C PRO A 460 32.13 -12.68 -14.09
N ARG A 461 33.22 -12.20 -13.50
CA ARG A 461 34.59 -12.72 -13.66
C ARG A 461 34.96 -13.76 -12.60
N GLU A 462 34.12 -13.98 -11.60
CA GLU A 462 34.34 -15.01 -10.60
C GLU A 462 34.35 -16.38 -11.29
N PRO A 463 35.38 -17.22 -11.06
CA PRO A 463 35.50 -18.51 -11.73
C PRO A 463 34.24 -19.39 -11.57
N ARG A 464 33.51 -19.19 -10.45
CA ARG A 464 32.23 -19.83 -10.11
C ARG A 464 31.14 -19.54 -11.14
N VAL A 465 30.93 -18.27 -11.48
CA VAL A 465 29.88 -17.84 -12.43
C VAL A 465 30.23 -18.27 -13.84
N LEU A 466 31.52 -18.17 -14.19
CA LEU A 466 32.05 -18.65 -15.46
C LEU A 466 31.83 -20.16 -15.60
N PHE A 467 32.08 -20.95 -14.55
CA PHE A 467 31.89 -22.40 -14.53
C PHE A 467 30.45 -22.79 -14.81
N VAL A 468 29.53 -22.18 -14.07
CA VAL A 468 28.11 -22.50 -14.14
C VAL A 468 27.55 -22.11 -15.50
N ARG A 469 27.87 -20.91 -16.00
CA ARG A 469 27.43 -20.49 -17.33
C ARG A 469 27.99 -21.37 -18.43
N LEU A 470 29.26 -21.75 -18.33
CA LEU A 470 29.88 -22.63 -19.31
C LEU A 470 29.26 -24.02 -19.30
N LEU A 471 29.04 -24.61 -18.12
CA LEU A 471 28.43 -25.93 -17.99
C LEU A 471 26.98 -25.99 -18.49
N LEU A 472 26.24 -24.88 -18.46
CA LEU A 472 24.90 -24.79 -19.07
C LEU A 472 24.95 -24.79 -20.60
N ASP A 473 26.02 -24.26 -21.19
CA ASP A 473 26.22 -24.18 -22.64
C ASP A 473 26.88 -25.44 -23.22
N LEU A 474 27.48 -26.29 -22.36
CA LEU A 474 28.18 -27.51 -22.75
C LEU A 474 27.25 -28.74 -22.69
N PRO A 475 27.49 -29.75 -23.54
CA PRO A 475 26.87 -31.07 -23.37
C PRO A 475 27.29 -31.69 -22.03
N ALA A 476 26.50 -32.67 -21.57
CA ALA A 476 26.75 -33.36 -20.31
C ALA A 476 28.19 -33.87 -20.23
N VAL A 477 28.83 -33.59 -19.10
CA VAL A 477 30.20 -34.02 -18.79
C VAL A 477 30.14 -35.47 -18.34
N GLU A 478 30.90 -36.34 -19.01
CA GLU A 478 30.93 -37.79 -18.81
C GLU A 478 32.07 -38.25 -17.89
N SER A 479 32.97 -37.36 -17.42
CA SER A 479 34.08 -37.80 -16.56
C SER A 479 33.63 -38.43 -15.24
N TYR A 480 33.82 -39.74 -15.15
CA TYR A 480 33.63 -40.55 -13.93
C TYR A 480 34.65 -40.26 -12.82
N HIS A 481 35.76 -39.58 -13.14
CA HIS A 481 36.81 -39.24 -12.20
C HIS A 481 36.79 -37.74 -11.91
N LEU A 482 36.39 -37.37 -10.68
CA LEU A 482 36.34 -36.01 -10.14
C LEU A 482 37.73 -35.44 -9.83
N ASN A 483 38.62 -35.34 -10.82
CA ASN A 483 39.88 -34.62 -10.66
C ASN A 483 40.05 -33.53 -11.72
N PHE A 484 40.76 -32.45 -11.39
CA PHE A 484 40.92 -31.31 -12.30
C PHE A 484 41.57 -31.68 -13.64
N VAL A 485 42.40 -32.71 -13.66
CA VAL A 485 43.16 -33.12 -14.85
C VAL A 485 42.27 -33.84 -15.85
N SER A 486 41.42 -34.77 -15.39
CA SER A 486 40.43 -35.44 -16.24
C SER A 486 39.42 -34.44 -16.77
N PHE A 487 38.92 -33.55 -15.91
CA PHE A 487 37.93 -32.57 -16.29
C PHE A 487 38.47 -31.54 -17.30
N ALA A 488 39.70 -31.03 -17.11
CA ALA A 488 40.33 -30.13 -18.07
C ALA A 488 40.58 -30.81 -19.44
N LYS A 489 40.94 -32.10 -19.47
CA LYS A 489 41.09 -32.87 -20.72
C LYS A 489 39.76 -33.05 -21.45
N GLU A 490 38.69 -33.27 -20.70
CA GLU A 490 37.35 -33.40 -21.26
C GLU A 490 36.88 -32.07 -21.85
N LEU A 491 37.04 -30.96 -21.12
CA LEU A 491 36.79 -29.62 -21.64
C LEU A 491 37.63 -29.32 -22.90
N GLN A 492 38.90 -29.73 -22.93
CA GLN A 492 39.75 -29.57 -24.12
C GLN A 492 39.19 -30.34 -25.32
N SER A 493 38.59 -31.51 -25.09
CA SER A 493 37.97 -32.32 -26.13
C SER A 493 36.66 -31.68 -26.62
N MET A 494 35.83 -31.19 -25.70
CA MET A 494 34.61 -30.43 -26.02
C MET A 494 34.94 -29.16 -26.81
N ARG A 495 36.01 -28.44 -26.46
CA ARG A 495 36.49 -27.26 -27.21
C ARG A 495 36.79 -27.60 -28.66
N ARG A 496 37.47 -28.73 -28.93
CA ARG A 496 37.74 -29.18 -30.30
C ARG A 496 36.45 -29.46 -31.06
N VAL A 497 35.46 -30.09 -30.41
CA VAL A 497 34.14 -30.34 -31.02
C VAL A 497 33.44 -29.02 -31.37
N VAL A 498 33.45 -28.05 -30.46
CA VAL A 498 32.84 -26.72 -30.66
C VAL A 498 33.50 -25.97 -31.82
N LEU A 499 34.83 -26.02 -31.92
CA LEU A 499 35.58 -25.41 -33.03
C LEU A 499 35.35 -26.12 -34.37
N ASN A 500 34.96 -27.38 -34.36
CA ASN A 500 34.69 -28.17 -35.57
C ASN A 500 33.20 -28.14 -36.00
N ARG A 501 32.32 -27.46 -35.25
CA ARG A 501 30.92 -27.25 -35.66
C ARG A 501 30.83 -26.33 -36.88
N GLN A 502 29.75 -26.45 -37.65
CA GLN A 502 29.43 -25.53 -38.75
C GLN A 502 28.10 -24.81 -38.49
N PRO A 503 28.11 -23.48 -38.25
CA PRO A 503 29.30 -22.63 -38.08
C PRO A 503 30.01 -22.87 -36.74
N PRO A 504 31.34 -22.62 -36.66
CA PRO A 504 32.11 -22.76 -35.43
C PRO A 504 31.77 -21.65 -34.42
N ASP A 505 31.66 -22.02 -33.14
CA ASP A 505 31.38 -21.07 -32.05
C ASP A 505 32.67 -20.71 -31.30
N TYR A 506 33.37 -19.71 -31.82
CA TYR A 506 34.64 -19.24 -31.25
C TYR A 506 34.49 -18.66 -29.85
N ASN A 507 33.34 -18.03 -29.53
CA ASN A 507 33.07 -17.45 -28.21
C ASN A 507 32.94 -18.55 -27.15
N LEU A 508 32.24 -19.64 -27.46
CA LEU A 508 32.17 -20.78 -26.56
C LEU A 508 33.56 -21.45 -26.44
N ALA A 509 34.31 -21.60 -27.53
CA ALA A 509 35.65 -22.19 -27.50
C ALA A 509 36.67 -21.36 -26.70
N GLU A 510 36.56 -20.04 -26.69
CA GLU A 510 37.37 -19.13 -25.88
C GLU A 510 37.02 -19.29 -24.39
N ARG A 511 35.74 -19.24 -24.03
CA ARG A 511 35.27 -19.47 -22.66
C ARG A 511 35.71 -20.83 -22.09
N ILE A 512 35.76 -21.87 -22.93
CA ILE A 512 36.31 -23.18 -22.52
C ILE A 512 37.82 -23.09 -22.26
N SER A 513 38.57 -22.30 -23.05
CA SER A 513 40.02 -22.09 -22.83
C SER A 513 40.29 -21.40 -21.51
N ASP A 514 39.58 -20.30 -21.24
CA ASP A 514 39.69 -19.54 -19.99
C ASP A 514 39.42 -20.43 -18.78
N MET A 515 38.46 -21.34 -18.93
CA MET A 515 38.12 -22.30 -17.89
C MET A 515 39.23 -23.32 -17.62
N ILE A 516 39.83 -23.85 -18.70
CA ILE A 516 40.95 -24.77 -18.60
C ILE A 516 42.15 -24.10 -17.91
N GLU A 517 42.39 -22.82 -18.17
CA GLU A 517 43.43 -22.05 -17.47
C GLU A 517 43.11 -21.87 -15.98
N HIS A 518 41.87 -21.51 -15.64
CA HIS A 518 41.45 -21.40 -14.24
C HIS A 518 41.57 -22.73 -13.49
N LEU A 519 41.25 -23.86 -14.13
CA LEU A 519 41.43 -25.19 -13.55
C LEU A 519 42.91 -25.53 -13.31
N LYS A 520 43.81 -25.06 -14.17
CA LYS A 520 45.26 -25.22 -13.97
C LYS A 520 45.74 -24.37 -12.79
N LEU A 521 45.32 -23.11 -12.71
CA LEU A 521 45.66 -22.22 -11.59
C LEU A 521 45.15 -22.77 -10.25
N MET A 522 43.92 -23.30 -10.23
CA MET A 522 43.34 -23.91 -9.02
C MET A 522 44.06 -25.19 -8.56
N ARG A 523 44.70 -25.92 -9.49
CA ARG A 523 45.52 -27.09 -9.15
C ARG A 523 46.79 -26.72 -8.38
N GLU A 524 47.34 -25.54 -8.63
CA GLU A 524 48.60 -25.09 -8.00
C GLU A 524 48.41 -24.70 -6.52
N ILE A 525 47.16 -24.54 -6.07
CA ILE A 525 46.81 -24.20 -4.69
C ILE A 525 46.56 -25.50 -3.88
N PRO A 526 47.40 -25.83 -2.88
CA PRO A 526 47.21 -27.03 -2.06
C PRO A 526 45.88 -27.01 -1.31
N GLY A 527 45.12 -28.12 -1.35
CA GLY A 527 43.81 -28.25 -0.67
C GLY A 527 42.63 -27.58 -1.38
N ALA A 528 42.87 -26.77 -2.41
CA ALA A 528 41.80 -26.10 -3.16
C ALA A 528 40.92 -27.07 -3.95
N GLY A 529 41.45 -28.21 -4.38
CA GLY A 529 40.70 -29.14 -5.24
C GLY A 529 39.55 -29.87 -4.56
N GLU A 530 39.77 -30.40 -3.36
CA GLU A 530 38.69 -31.05 -2.60
C GLU A 530 37.69 -30.03 -2.08
N ALA A 531 38.16 -28.89 -1.56
CA ALA A 531 37.29 -27.81 -1.11
C ALA A 531 36.41 -27.26 -2.25
N TYR A 532 36.99 -27.09 -3.45
CA TYR A 532 36.25 -26.61 -4.62
C TYR A 532 35.31 -27.66 -5.20
N ALA A 533 35.69 -28.96 -5.22
CA ALA A 533 34.81 -30.03 -5.67
C ALA A 533 33.62 -30.24 -4.72
N LEU A 534 33.86 -30.22 -3.40
CA LEU A 534 32.81 -30.23 -2.38
C LEU A 534 31.88 -29.02 -2.52
N TRP A 535 32.45 -27.84 -2.74
CA TRP A 535 31.71 -26.60 -2.98
C TRP A 535 30.85 -26.68 -4.26
N LEU A 536 31.39 -27.18 -5.38
CA LEU A 536 30.66 -27.30 -6.65
C LEU A 536 29.50 -28.30 -6.53
N LEU A 537 29.72 -29.39 -5.77
CA LEU A 537 28.70 -30.35 -5.40
C LEU A 537 27.60 -29.74 -4.51
N GLU A 538 27.96 -28.92 -3.52
CA GLU A 538 27.01 -28.22 -2.65
C GLU A 538 26.20 -27.16 -3.41
N ASP A 539 26.82 -26.40 -4.30
CA ASP A 539 26.15 -25.38 -5.13
C ASP A 539 25.20 -26.02 -6.14
N LEU A 540 25.60 -27.12 -6.80
CA LEU A 540 24.72 -27.91 -7.66
C LEU A 540 23.55 -28.53 -6.87
N LYS A 541 23.79 -29.05 -5.66
CA LYS A 541 22.73 -29.55 -4.77
C LYS A 541 21.76 -28.44 -4.38
N THR A 542 22.26 -27.26 -4.03
CA THR A 542 21.45 -26.09 -3.64
C THR A 542 20.62 -25.58 -4.81
N ARG A 543 21.20 -25.50 -6.01
CA ARG A 543 20.45 -25.18 -7.23
C ARG A 543 19.43 -26.24 -7.60
N ARG A 544 19.72 -27.53 -7.42
CA ARG A 544 18.74 -28.59 -7.63
C ARG A 544 17.59 -28.50 -6.63
N LYS A 545 17.88 -28.18 -5.36
CA LYS A 545 16.84 -27.89 -4.35
C LYS A 545 16.01 -26.67 -4.75
N PHE A 546 16.64 -25.58 -5.18
CA PHE A 546 15.96 -24.37 -5.65
C PHE A 546 15.13 -24.62 -6.92
N TYR A 547 15.67 -25.36 -7.90
CA TYR A 547 14.95 -25.75 -9.10
C TYR A 547 13.75 -26.64 -8.78
N ASN A 548 13.92 -27.64 -7.91
CA ASN A 548 12.83 -28.49 -7.44
C ASN A 548 11.79 -27.67 -6.66
N TYR A 549 12.21 -26.68 -5.87
CA TYR A 549 11.31 -25.75 -5.19
C TYR A 549 10.54 -24.90 -6.20
N MET A 550 11.22 -24.30 -7.19
CA MET A 550 10.58 -23.53 -8.26
C MET A 550 9.66 -24.40 -9.13
N GLN A 551 10.01 -25.66 -9.37
CA GLN A 551 9.12 -26.63 -10.02
C GLN A 551 7.90 -26.90 -9.17
N LYS A 552 8.06 -27.16 -7.86
CA LYS A 552 6.93 -27.33 -6.94
C LYS A 552 6.04 -26.09 -6.88
N VAL A 553 6.62 -24.89 -6.78
CA VAL A 553 5.88 -23.62 -6.80
C VAL A 553 5.14 -23.47 -8.14
N ASN A 554 5.77 -23.80 -9.26
CA ASN A 554 5.14 -23.71 -10.58
C ASN A 554 4.08 -24.80 -10.79
N ASP A 555 4.28 -26.01 -10.27
CA ASP A 555 3.33 -27.12 -10.31
C ASP A 555 2.15 -26.87 -9.36
N GLU A 556 2.38 -26.23 -8.21
CA GLU A 556 1.36 -25.74 -7.28
C GLU A 556 0.63 -24.52 -7.86
N GLU A 557 1.31 -23.60 -8.55
CA GLU A 557 0.69 -22.47 -9.26
C GLU A 557 -0.16 -22.96 -10.44
N VAL A 558 0.31 -23.99 -11.16
CA VAL A 558 -0.47 -24.69 -12.19
C VAL A 558 -1.64 -25.43 -11.55
N SER A 559 -1.47 -26.09 -10.41
CA SER A 559 -2.54 -26.77 -9.69
C SER A 559 -3.59 -25.79 -9.15
N ILE A 560 -3.18 -24.64 -8.63
CA ILE A 560 -4.06 -23.56 -8.18
C ILE A 560 -4.82 -22.97 -9.37
N LYS A 561 -4.15 -22.73 -10.51
CA LYS A 561 -4.82 -22.29 -11.75
C LYS A 561 -5.75 -23.37 -12.30
N PHE A 562 -5.40 -24.66 -12.20
CA PHE A 562 -6.22 -25.78 -12.66
C PHE A 562 -7.44 -25.99 -11.76
N ILE A 563 -7.30 -25.79 -10.43
CA ILE A 563 -8.40 -25.80 -9.45
C ILE A 563 -9.29 -24.58 -9.64
N ALA A 564 -8.75 -23.40 -9.92
CA ALA A 564 -9.52 -22.19 -10.19
C ALA A 564 -10.31 -22.29 -11.52
N VAL A 565 -9.71 -22.87 -12.56
CA VAL A 565 -10.39 -23.12 -13.84
C VAL A 565 -11.46 -24.21 -13.68
N ARG A 566 -11.19 -25.32 -12.97
CA ARG A 566 -12.21 -26.33 -12.66
C ARG A 566 -13.32 -25.82 -11.74
N GLY A 567 -12.99 -24.91 -10.81
CA GLY A 567 -13.96 -24.25 -9.94
C GLY A 567 -14.85 -23.30 -10.72
N ALA A 568 -14.31 -22.58 -11.71
CA ALA A 568 -15.08 -21.73 -12.62
C ALA A 568 -15.94 -22.54 -13.60
N GLU A 569 -15.44 -23.69 -14.10
CA GLU A 569 -16.21 -24.61 -14.95
C GLU A 569 -17.36 -25.26 -14.17
N LYS A 570 -17.13 -25.71 -12.92
CA LYS A 570 -18.17 -26.22 -12.03
C LYS A 570 -19.15 -25.17 -11.49
N ALA A 571 -18.78 -23.88 -11.51
CA ALA A 571 -19.71 -22.79 -11.19
C ALA A 571 -20.59 -22.41 -12.40
N GLN A 572 -20.16 -22.72 -13.62
CA GLN A 572 -20.97 -22.57 -14.84
C GLN A 572 -21.88 -23.78 -15.11
N GLU A 573 -21.51 -24.96 -14.60
CA GLU A 573 -22.33 -26.18 -14.63
C GLU A 573 -23.06 -26.37 -13.29
N GLY A 574 -24.30 -25.90 -13.20
CA GLY A 574 -25.03 -25.65 -11.94
C GLY A 574 -25.11 -26.77 -10.87
N GLU A 575 -25.36 -26.30 -9.64
CA GLU A 575 -25.87 -26.99 -8.44
C GLU A 575 -25.46 -28.44 -8.20
N VAL A 576 -24.41 -28.65 -7.39
CA VAL A 576 -24.36 -29.80 -6.48
C VAL A 576 -23.75 -29.38 -5.14
N ALA A 577 -24.51 -29.57 -4.06
CA ALA A 577 -24.08 -29.41 -2.69
C ALA A 577 -22.87 -30.30 -2.38
N ILE A 578 -21.76 -29.70 -1.93
CA ILE A 578 -20.63 -30.44 -1.38
C ILE A 578 -20.71 -30.34 0.14
N THR A 579 -21.13 -31.45 0.75
CA THR A 579 -20.98 -31.74 2.18
C THR A 579 -19.53 -31.55 2.60
N GLN A 580 -19.34 -30.78 3.66
CA GLN A 580 -18.06 -30.50 4.31
C GLN A 580 -17.41 -31.80 4.81
N ASP A 581 -16.22 -32.12 4.33
CA ASP A 581 -15.35 -33.14 4.93
C ASP A 581 -14.40 -32.43 5.93
N PRO A 582 -14.49 -32.70 7.25
CA PRO A 582 -13.77 -31.95 8.29
C PRO A 582 -12.27 -32.31 8.41
N THR A 583 -11.69 -33.06 7.46
CA THR A 583 -10.32 -33.59 7.59
C THR A 583 -9.26 -32.93 6.71
N ILE A 584 -9.59 -31.88 5.95
CA ILE A 584 -8.59 -31.14 5.16
C ILE A 584 -8.09 -29.92 5.95
N THR A 585 -7.00 -30.10 6.68
CA THR A 585 -6.21 -29.00 7.24
C THR A 585 -5.49 -28.26 6.11
N TRP A 586 -5.99 -27.09 5.74
CA TRP A 586 -5.34 -26.17 4.81
C TRP A 586 -4.10 -25.55 5.46
N VAL A 587 -2.94 -26.18 5.28
CA VAL A 587 -1.65 -25.54 5.55
C VAL A 587 -1.23 -24.82 4.27
N ARG A 588 -1.46 -23.50 4.19
CA ARG A 588 -0.95 -22.67 3.10
C ARG A 588 0.51 -22.29 3.35
N PRO A 589 1.43 -22.49 2.38
CA PRO A 589 2.77 -21.93 2.47
C PRO A 589 2.77 -20.42 2.13
N PRO A 590 3.72 -19.64 2.69
CA PRO A 590 3.83 -18.21 2.42
C PRO A 590 4.67 -17.96 1.16
N PHE A 591 4.40 -16.82 0.51
CA PHE A 591 5.14 -16.17 -0.59
C PHE A 591 4.88 -16.67 -2.02
N ALA A 592 4.18 -15.82 -2.79
CA ALA A 592 4.33 -15.73 -4.24
C ALA A 592 4.19 -14.27 -4.70
N VAL A 593 5.31 -13.63 -5.03
CA VAL A 593 5.35 -12.49 -5.96
C VAL A 593 6.53 -12.70 -6.90
N PHE A 594 6.24 -12.84 -8.19
CA PHE A 594 6.85 -12.13 -9.34
C PHE A 594 6.61 -12.89 -10.65
N PRO A 595 6.40 -12.14 -11.76
CA PRO A 595 7.21 -12.46 -12.92
C PRO A 595 7.89 -11.22 -13.52
N TYR A 596 9.22 -11.28 -13.56
CA TYR A 596 10.02 -10.58 -14.56
C TYR A 596 9.71 -11.19 -15.94
N ARG A 597 8.88 -10.53 -16.74
CA ARG A 597 8.96 -10.62 -18.21
C ARG A 597 9.18 -9.22 -18.75
N ALA A 598 10.24 -9.10 -19.55
CA ALA A 598 10.74 -7.88 -20.16
C ALA A 598 9.61 -6.89 -20.56
N LEU A 599 9.55 -5.76 -19.85
CA LEU A 599 8.81 -4.57 -20.26
C LEU A 599 9.45 -4.01 -21.53
N HIS A 600 9.05 -4.54 -22.69
CA HIS A 600 9.10 -3.75 -23.91
C HIS A 600 8.05 -2.64 -23.76
N LYS A 601 8.51 -1.39 -23.61
CA LYS A 601 7.66 -0.18 -23.64
C LYS A 601 6.74 -0.25 -24.88
N GLN A 602 5.48 -0.60 -24.68
CA GLN A 602 4.43 -0.42 -25.67
C GLN A 602 3.97 1.02 -25.58
N THR A 603 4.38 1.85 -26.54
CA THR A 603 3.85 3.20 -26.68
C THR A 603 2.46 3.09 -27.32
N VAL A 604 1.41 3.20 -26.52
CA VAL A 604 0.04 3.32 -27.03
C VAL A 604 -0.15 4.77 -27.46
N VAL A 605 -0.19 5.01 -28.77
CA VAL A 605 -0.52 6.34 -29.31
C VAL A 605 -2.02 6.39 -29.55
N ARG A 606 -2.74 7.17 -28.73
CA ARG A 606 -4.17 7.45 -28.92
C ARG A 606 -4.28 8.72 -29.76
N LEU A 607 -4.77 8.60 -30.99
CA LEU A 607 -5.01 9.74 -31.87
C LEU A 607 -6.43 10.26 -31.69
N LEU A 608 -6.59 11.57 -31.55
CA LEU A 608 -7.89 12.21 -31.52
C LEU A 608 -8.42 12.44 -32.96
N PRO A 609 -9.75 12.62 -33.14
CA PRO A 609 -10.32 12.91 -34.45
C PRO A 609 -9.70 14.17 -35.08
N GLY A 610 -9.03 14.02 -36.24
CA GLY A 610 -8.42 15.11 -36.98
C GLY A 610 -6.88 15.17 -36.95
N GLU A 611 -6.21 14.38 -36.11
CA GLU A 611 -4.75 14.36 -36.07
C GLU A 611 -4.11 13.53 -37.20
N LYS A 612 -3.03 14.05 -37.79
CA LYS A 612 -2.24 13.34 -38.81
C LYS A 612 -1.09 12.57 -38.17
N PHE A 613 -1.11 11.24 -38.33
CA PHE A 613 -0.07 10.34 -37.80
C PHE A 613 1.16 10.28 -38.73
N ASP A 614 2.35 10.61 -38.21
CA ASP A 614 3.62 10.48 -38.94
C ASP A 614 4.24 9.09 -38.73
N TYR A 615 3.98 8.21 -39.70
CA TYR A 615 4.42 6.81 -39.72
C TYR A 615 5.94 6.63 -39.88
N LYS A 616 6.70 7.68 -40.20
CA LYS A 616 8.17 7.59 -40.35
C LYS A 616 8.92 7.36 -39.02
N LYS A 617 8.24 7.52 -37.87
CA LYS A 617 8.85 7.43 -36.54
C LYS A 617 8.62 6.09 -35.82
N VAL A 618 7.89 5.14 -36.42
CA VAL A 618 7.48 3.89 -35.74
C VAL A 618 8.24 2.69 -36.28
N ARG A 619 9.09 2.07 -35.44
CA ARG A 619 9.93 0.90 -35.82
C ARG A 619 9.21 -0.44 -35.76
N ARG A 620 8.08 -0.54 -35.05
CA ARG A 620 7.30 -1.79 -34.92
C ARG A 620 5.84 -1.46 -34.65
N ILE A 621 4.92 -2.11 -35.36
CA ILE A 621 3.48 -2.06 -35.10
C ILE A 621 3.02 -3.49 -34.92
N SER A 622 2.38 -3.77 -33.79
CA SER A 622 1.74 -5.07 -33.54
C SER A 622 0.23 -4.88 -33.61
N PHE A 623 -0.45 -5.75 -34.36
CA PHE A 623 -1.90 -5.78 -34.40
C PHE A 623 -2.39 -6.99 -33.61
N VAL A 624 -3.39 -6.79 -32.77
CA VAL A 624 -4.12 -7.86 -32.09
C VAL A 624 -5.55 -7.82 -32.62
N PHE A 625 -5.96 -8.86 -33.33
CA PHE A 625 -7.33 -9.00 -33.83
C PHE A 625 -8.07 -10.00 -32.95
N LYS A 626 -9.23 -9.61 -32.42
CA LYS A 626 -10.24 -10.57 -31.95
C LYS A 626 -11.11 -10.91 -33.16
N CYS A 627 -11.02 -12.13 -33.68
CA CYS A 627 -11.87 -12.58 -34.77
C CYS A 627 -12.48 -13.95 -34.44
N THR A 628 -13.77 -14.10 -34.70
CA THR A 628 -14.58 -15.28 -34.37
C THR A 628 -14.45 -16.43 -35.38
N SER A 629 -13.65 -16.28 -36.44
CA SER A 629 -13.36 -17.37 -37.40
C SER A 629 -11.88 -17.37 -37.85
N ALA A 630 -10.98 -17.64 -36.90
CA ALA A 630 -9.53 -17.72 -37.14
C ALA A 630 -9.16 -18.70 -38.28
N ASP A 631 -9.93 -19.76 -38.48
CA ASP A 631 -9.58 -20.87 -39.39
C ASP A 631 -9.74 -20.56 -40.89
N SER A 632 -10.56 -19.58 -41.27
CA SER A 632 -10.72 -19.18 -42.68
C SER A 632 -9.54 -18.33 -43.14
N TRP A 633 -9.13 -17.37 -42.29
CA TRP A 633 -8.02 -16.46 -42.57
C TRP A 633 -6.65 -17.15 -42.50
N LEU A 634 -6.47 -18.08 -41.55
CA LEU A 634 -5.23 -18.87 -41.44
C LEU A 634 -4.98 -19.74 -42.68
N ARG A 635 -6.04 -20.24 -43.34
CA ARG A 635 -5.92 -21.05 -44.55
C ARG A 635 -5.49 -20.23 -45.77
N GLU A 636 -6.01 -19.01 -45.94
CA GLU A 636 -5.54 -18.12 -47.02
C GLU A 636 -4.11 -17.62 -46.80
N LEU A 637 -3.73 -17.32 -45.56
CA LEU A 637 -2.39 -16.82 -45.23
C LEU A 637 -1.30 -17.90 -45.33
N LYS A 638 -1.62 -19.16 -45.00
CA LYS A 638 -0.72 -20.31 -45.25
C LYS A 638 -0.54 -20.56 -46.76
N ARG A 639 -1.61 -20.43 -47.57
CA ARG A 639 -1.53 -20.52 -49.04
C ARG A 639 -0.66 -19.42 -49.66
N ALA A 640 -0.58 -18.25 -49.02
CA ALA A 640 0.24 -17.13 -49.49
C ALA A 640 1.71 -17.16 -49.02
N GLY A 641 2.14 -18.16 -48.23
CA GLY A 641 3.53 -18.36 -47.81
C GLY A 641 4.09 -17.32 -46.82
N LYS A 642 3.26 -16.73 -45.94
CA LYS A 642 3.63 -15.52 -45.15
C LYS A 642 3.37 -15.58 -43.64
N ALA A 643 3.34 -16.76 -43.03
CA ALA A 643 3.24 -16.92 -41.57
C ALA A 643 4.47 -17.68 -41.05
N GLU A 644 5.23 -17.08 -40.10
CA GLU A 644 6.45 -17.71 -39.54
C GLU A 644 6.21 -18.44 -38.22
N ARG A 645 5.24 -18.05 -37.37
CA ARG A 645 4.90 -18.77 -36.12
C ARG A 645 3.43 -18.62 -35.71
N THR A 646 2.90 -19.69 -35.12
CA THR A 646 1.58 -19.75 -34.44
C THR A 646 1.81 -20.10 -32.97
N PHE A 647 1.06 -19.45 -32.07
CA PHE A 647 1.06 -19.75 -30.64
C PHE A 647 -0.18 -20.58 -30.25
N ALA A 648 -0.10 -21.28 -29.11
CA ALA A 648 -1.14 -22.21 -28.65
C ALA A 648 -2.49 -21.54 -28.31
N ASP A 649 -2.50 -20.21 -28.18
CA ASP A 649 -3.67 -19.36 -27.92
C ASP A 649 -4.25 -18.70 -29.18
N GLY A 650 -3.82 -19.12 -30.38
CA GLY A 650 -4.31 -18.59 -31.65
C GLY A 650 -3.69 -17.25 -32.06
N GLY A 651 -2.70 -16.74 -31.33
CA GLY A 651 -1.94 -15.55 -31.71
C GLY A 651 -1.00 -15.80 -32.89
N VAL A 652 -0.96 -14.85 -33.84
CA VAL A 652 -0.04 -14.85 -34.99
C VAL A 652 0.75 -13.53 -35.01
N THR A 653 2.08 -13.61 -35.03
CA THR A 653 2.96 -12.43 -35.14
C THR A 653 3.46 -12.28 -36.57
N PHE A 654 3.45 -11.05 -37.10
CA PHE A 654 3.97 -10.73 -38.44
C PHE A 654 5.18 -9.80 -38.35
N VAL A 655 6.15 -9.97 -39.24
CA VAL A 655 7.18 -8.96 -39.52
C VAL A 655 7.26 -8.75 -41.03
N SER A 656 6.62 -7.70 -41.55
CA SER A 656 6.88 -7.26 -42.92
C SER A 656 6.51 -5.80 -43.16
N HIS A 657 7.51 -5.00 -43.54
CA HIS A 657 7.37 -3.59 -43.91
C HIS A 657 6.46 -3.37 -45.14
N ARG A 658 6.25 -4.41 -45.95
CA ARG A 658 5.39 -4.38 -47.16
C ARG A 658 3.90 -4.46 -46.83
N LEU A 659 3.53 -5.13 -45.72
CA LEU A 659 2.13 -5.32 -45.30
C LEU A 659 1.50 -4.02 -44.80
N VAL A 660 2.27 -3.18 -44.09
CA VAL A 660 1.84 -1.87 -43.57
C VAL A 660 1.45 -0.92 -44.71
N LYS A 661 2.15 -0.98 -45.84
CA LYS A 661 1.87 -0.14 -47.02
C LYS A 661 0.58 -0.55 -47.74
N LEU A 662 0.30 -1.85 -47.79
CA LEU A 662 -0.94 -2.41 -48.37
C LEU A 662 -2.17 -2.16 -47.48
N LEU A 663 -2.04 -2.33 -46.16
CA LEU A 663 -3.12 -2.06 -45.20
C LEU A 663 -3.47 -0.56 -45.15
N GLY A 664 -2.47 0.33 -45.25
CA GLY A 664 -2.69 1.78 -45.33
C GLY A 664 -3.43 2.24 -46.59
N GLN A 665 -3.39 1.47 -47.68
CA GLN A 665 -4.12 1.77 -48.92
C GLN A 665 -5.57 1.23 -48.86
N ASN A 666 -5.80 0.05 -48.30
CA ASN A 666 -7.15 -0.54 -48.17
C ASN A 666 -8.00 0.11 -47.07
N LEU A 667 -7.39 0.60 -45.98
CA LEU A 667 -8.11 1.32 -44.92
C LEU A 667 -8.64 2.69 -45.38
N ARG A 668 -7.95 3.38 -46.30
CA ARG A 668 -8.48 4.63 -46.90
C ARG A 668 -9.74 4.41 -47.73
N GLY A 669 -9.91 3.22 -48.33
CA GLY A 669 -11.12 2.86 -49.08
C GLY A 669 -12.31 2.51 -48.18
N SER A 670 -12.05 1.93 -47.01
CA SER A 670 -13.11 1.35 -46.16
C SER A 670 -13.70 2.36 -45.15
N VAL A 671 -12.93 3.37 -44.73
CA VAL A 671 -13.42 4.42 -43.81
C VAL A 671 -14.44 5.36 -44.46
N LYS A 672 -14.56 5.40 -45.80
CA LYS A 672 -15.64 6.12 -46.49
C LYS A 672 -17.00 5.37 -46.49
N LYS A 673 -17.07 4.12 -46.02
CA LYS A 673 -18.29 3.29 -46.11
C LYS A 673 -18.89 2.81 -44.78
N ALA A 674 -18.26 3.11 -43.64
CA ALA A 674 -18.81 2.76 -42.33
C ALA A 674 -19.04 4.04 -41.51
N GLY A 675 -20.15 4.71 -41.77
CA GLY A 675 -20.71 5.71 -40.86
C GLY A 675 -21.63 5.00 -39.87
N LYS A 676 -21.05 4.57 -38.75
CA LYS A 676 -21.64 4.46 -37.40
C LYS A 676 -20.60 3.92 -36.44
#